data_AF-A0A4P6B6T4-F1
#
_entry.id   AF-A0A4P6B6T4-F1
#
_cell.length_a   1.000
_cell.length_b   1.000
_cell.length_c   1.000
_cell.angle_alpha   90.00
_cell.angle_beta   90.00
_cell.angle_gamma   90.00
#
_symmetry.space_group_name_H-M   'P 1'
#
loop_
_entity.id
_entity.type
_entity.pdbx_description
1 polymer ?
#
loop_
_entity_poly.entity_id
_entity_poly.type
_entity_poly.pdbx_seq_one_letter_code
_entity_poly.pdbx_strand_id
1 'polypeptide(L)'
;MNLLQCCHLSDSDRYFEELLTGSPDPLLGNIELNPEELDHLAKLIAGELGKLDFAQRGSLSVAVFLVGMGVNYYHDNFWAPVYAALGLPPGQIKWQRLLGEAFLATVEKYNLPAFSDELRYIMPILAHGIVPNAYLNDYFSDVVLAVYYERERAGLPVMEAEIAHLVTNWRQDHHTRNELERELAEVKGYESSLALAMDMWKNKEKLERLQDLRAGVEDSVELKAALAVPEGWLEQAEAERSRLQQQIDAYYSSLKHLQEIVAVQDAGHVEINALNRAIEDAGKEIMGRWDDSFAGKIEGLPVDEINKLAWEYTEGNRVFAGSGRFWVWLLRLLLRRRYRQVKQCRQMLIEKLDGLPVRSELMANPWPALPKVLRELQQLLRDYHKLETLLENLRKAEQGIFATGPALDRISETEIALWQERLTKLNKKIAEYKMNLVRLGKGDLEEGLRKLSEQRSIRCEIETIVAELNRDDIDSLVAILPLIEKYPDETSLFNDLIAIREKENNILKKLKTIKEPLYFLNESTRIFILQGGNLAEKFVFHSLLLMQKLDKGEEPIGDVVLPSRIIRAMEKWWYQQGKDMLDKMRSSRGEDREPYGVTLRRPVIKLDTVVRTIKVEFPEQTVGGSVRATLVIRGESDIASEVNIPVHKVGEGQYRTGIIDVNFEPPEPVYHFEFRAGEIFRSWKINGIGGNNACLLFSSQRKLIEDERLPEDGAYLVAPAGSMVMPVEAVKEQERLTGSWSDYEYWYLDLDGIDAVLVRTETDATVFKKRPEQLEPRLLGGEEIAIVKTGEGPVYRGKLPGLVFSKNEQEELRSYGVRLDWAGVAKYVSLDTPGAVICKDDIIFVPLAVLFGDVYGVCGITLIYRESVLWHLKCVVVPDLTLEFDRGIYSPQDGKRETGRLELSSRHYFTFFVRPPAQLVESSPGRTLVEFDTRQNQIVGQLGYSIDQDNDFRVEVYIDIPAVRWRGSADIPWKAEVEEIWHEELGEIEVKLPACISGMVKLALDNGRQVISRQIRKGVAVFNLRQLSDTLWSGSDNLPVHDLYLSFQDNTIPACLLVRVRMRWQVADISIVQRLEGERRIVVLTWQDFGVVTNRIVRLWPLGLPGADMLERRVPDGVSRVEIREHYRRLPAGSYRLQFTIDDPWEEDEVLLPEPGSENCIDVMLGDK
;
A
#
# COMPACT_ATOMS: atom_id res chain seq x y z
N MET A 1 -17.82 -46.28 -36.38
CA MET A 1 -17.07 -45.94 -37.63
C MET A 1 -15.64 -45.60 -37.23
N ASN A 2 -14.62 -45.62 -38.10
CA ASN A 2 -13.27 -45.10 -37.76
C ASN A 2 -13.05 -43.76 -38.49
N LEU A 3 -12.45 -42.77 -37.82
CA LEU A 3 -12.18 -41.44 -38.37
C LEU A 3 -11.39 -41.49 -39.69
N LEU A 4 -10.37 -42.34 -39.80
CA LEU A 4 -9.56 -42.50 -41.02
C LEU A 4 -10.34 -43.13 -42.20
N GLN A 5 -11.54 -43.66 -41.96
CA GLN A 5 -12.44 -44.19 -42.99
C GLN A 5 -13.46 -43.15 -43.49
N CYS A 6 -13.49 -41.94 -42.89
CA CYS A 6 -14.40 -40.88 -43.30
C CYS A 6 -13.91 -40.21 -44.59
N CYS A 7 -14.73 -40.22 -45.64
CA CYS A 7 -14.40 -39.59 -46.94
C CYS A 7 -14.95 -38.16 -47.08
N HIS A 8 -15.88 -37.77 -46.22
CA HIS A 8 -16.49 -36.43 -46.21
C HIS A 8 -16.51 -35.86 -44.78
N LEU A 9 -16.49 -34.53 -44.67
CA LEU A 9 -16.54 -33.83 -43.39
C LEU A 9 -17.78 -34.22 -42.57
N SER A 10 -18.93 -34.42 -43.23
CA SER A 10 -20.18 -34.87 -42.59
C SER A 10 -20.12 -36.28 -41.99
N ASP A 11 -19.29 -37.18 -42.52
CA ASP A 11 -19.08 -38.50 -41.94
C ASP A 11 -18.24 -38.42 -40.67
N SER A 12 -17.26 -37.52 -40.66
CA SER A 12 -16.44 -37.22 -39.48
C SER A 12 -17.24 -36.45 -38.41
N ASP A 13 -18.12 -35.52 -38.79
CA ASP A 13 -19.01 -34.82 -37.85
C ASP A 13 -19.88 -35.82 -37.08
N ARG A 14 -20.51 -36.77 -37.79
CA ARG A 14 -21.32 -37.85 -37.19
C ARG A 14 -20.51 -38.76 -36.26
N TYR A 15 -19.27 -39.07 -36.62
CA TYR A 15 -18.37 -39.85 -35.76
C TYR A 15 -18.09 -39.13 -34.42
N PHE A 16 -17.88 -37.81 -34.45
CA PHE A 16 -17.71 -37.03 -33.22
C PHE A 16 -19.02 -36.82 -32.44
N GLU A 17 -20.16 -36.77 -33.12
CA GLU A 17 -21.49 -36.72 -32.49
C GLU A 17 -21.79 -38.01 -31.70
N GLU A 18 -21.47 -39.19 -32.27
CA GLU A 18 -21.54 -40.49 -31.58
C GLU A 18 -20.61 -40.55 -30.34
N LEU A 19 -19.42 -39.93 -30.42
CA LEU A 19 -18.47 -39.84 -29.29
C LEU A 19 -18.94 -38.88 -28.18
N LEU A 20 -19.47 -37.71 -28.54
CA LEU A 20 -19.93 -36.72 -27.56
C LEU A 20 -21.21 -37.14 -26.85
N THR A 21 -22.15 -37.78 -27.56
CA THR A 21 -23.40 -38.29 -26.97
C THR A 21 -23.17 -39.47 -26.00
N GLY A 22 -22.02 -40.14 -26.09
CA GLY A 22 -21.59 -41.16 -25.13
C GLY A 22 -20.81 -40.64 -23.90
N SER A 23 -20.45 -39.34 -23.86
CA SER A 23 -19.67 -38.75 -22.76
C SER A 23 -20.57 -38.09 -21.71
N PRO A 24 -20.37 -38.32 -20.40
CA PRO A 24 -21.09 -37.58 -19.36
C PRO A 24 -20.65 -36.11 -19.27
N ASP A 25 -19.45 -35.78 -19.75
CA ASP A 25 -18.81 -34.47 -19.67
C ASP A 25 -18.30 -34.06 -21.08
N PRO A 26 -19.08 -33.31 -21.87
CA PRO A 26 -18.81 -33.05 -23.29
C PRO A 26 -17.81 -31.90 -23.51
N LEU A 27 -16.52 -32.21 -23.43
CA LEU A 27 -15.41 -31.31 -23.81
C LEU A 27 -14.64 -31.86 -25.02
N LEU A 28 -14.39 -31.00 -26.00
CA LEU A 28 -13.68 -31.38 -27.23
C LEU A 28 -12.22 -31.82 -26.95
N GLY A 29 -11.56 -31.26 -25.93
CA GLY A 29 -10.20 -31.63 -25.52
C GLY A 29 -10.07 -33.02 -24.87
N ASN A 30 -11.20 -33.70 -24.61
CA ASN A 30 -11.22 -35.12 -24.21
C ASN A 30 -11.09 -36.06 -25.42
N ILE A 31 -11.29 -35.56 -26.65
CA ILE A 31 -11.15 -36.34 -27.88
C ILE A 31 -9.68 -36.33 -28.28
N GLU A 32 -8.98 -37.44 -28.02
CA GLU A 32 -7.58 -37.61 -28.41
C GLU A 32 -7.48 -37.94 -29.90
N LEU A 33 -6.72 -37.11 -30.63
CA LEU A 33 -6.36 -37.34 -32.02
C LEU A 33 -4.86 -37.62 -32.14
N ASN A 34 -4.53 -38.68 -32.88
CA ASN A 34 -3.14 -38.91 -33.28
C ASN A 34 -2.75 -38.02 -34.49
N PRO A 35 -1.45 -37.88 -34.83
CA PRO A 35 -1.02 -37.00 -35.91
C PRO A 35 -1.57 -37.37 -37.30
N GLU A 36 -1.83 -38.65 -37.58
CA GLU A 36 -2.41 -39.12 -38.86
C GLU A 36 -3.89 -38.75 -38.96
N GLU A 37 -4.64 -38.86 -37.86
CA GLU A 37 -6.04 -38.44 -37.76
C GLU A 37 -6.19 -36.92 -37.90
N LEU A 38 -5.28 -36.16 -37.30
CA LEU A 38 -5.25 -34.70 -37.37
C LEU A 38 -4.94 -34.20 -38.81
N ASP A 39 -3.99 -34.84 -39.50
CA ASP A 39 -3.67 -34.57 -40.91
C ASP A 39 -4.81 -35.00 -41.86
N HIS A 40 -5.48 -36.12 -41.57
CA HIS A 40 -6.69 -36.54 -42.29
C HIS A 40 -7.82 -35.52 -42.16
N LEU A 41 -8.08 -35.02 -40.94
CA LEU A 41 -9.02 -33.93 -40.72
C LEU A 41 -8.63 -32.64 -41.45
N ALA A 42 -7.36 -32.26 -41.42
CA ALA A 42 -6.86 -31.08 -42.12
C ALA A 42 -7.15 -31.16 -43.63
N LYS A 43 -6.93 -32.33 -44.25
CA LYS A 43 -7.25 -32.60 -45.67
C LYS A 43 -8.74 -32.49 -45.97
N LEU A 44 -9.61 -33.07 -45.12
CA LEU A 44 -11.07 -33.00 -45.28
C LEU A 44 -11.56 -31.54 -45.15
N ILE A 45 -11.06 -30.79 -44.18
CA ILE A 45 -11.42 -29.38 -43.96
C ILE A 45 -10.93 -28.52 -45.14
N ALA A 46 -9.69 -28.68 -45.58
CA ALA A 46 -9.12 -27.94 -46.71
C ALA A 46 -9.92 -28.14 -48.02
N GLY A 47 -10.47 -29.34 -48.25
CA GLY A 47 -11.36 -29.62 -49.39
C GLY A 47 -12.73 -28.92 -49.34
N GLU A 48 -13.21 -28.55 -48.14
CA GLU A 48 -14.53 -27.94 -47.93
C GLU A 48 -14.50 -26.40 -47.83
N LEU A 49 -13.36 -25.81 -47.44
CA LEU A 49 -13.17 -24.35 -47.26
C LEU A 49 -13.46 -23.49 -48.50
N GLY A 50 -13.55 -24.09 -49.69
CA GLY A 50 -13.90 -23.42 -50.94
C GLY A 50 -15.41 -23.21 -51.17
N LYS A 51 -16.29 -23.75 -50.31
CA LYS A 51 -17.75 -23.72 -50.51
C LYS A 51 -18.42 -22.53 -49.82
N LEU A 52 -19.42 -21.94 -50.49
CA LEU A 52 -20.07 -20.68 -50.08
C LEU A 52 -20.72 -20.69 -48.68
N ASP A 53 -21.21 -21.85 -48.21
CA ASP A 53 -21.99 -21.97 -46.97
C ASP A 53 -21.17 -22.39 -45.73
N PHE A 54 -19.85 -22.59 -45.86
CA PHE A 54 -19.03 -23.31 -44.86
C PHE A 54 -19.18 -22.77 -43.42
N ALA A 55 -19.18 -21.45 -43.24
CA ALA A 55 -19.17 -20.81 -41.91
C ALA A 55 -20.49 -20.97 -41.12
N GLN A 56 -21.63 -21.22 -41.77
CA GLN A 56 -22.95 -21.13 -41.13
C GLN A 56 -23.50 -22.47 -40.60
N ARG A 57 -22.76 -23.58 -40.73
CA ARG A 57 -23.33 -24.94 -40.50
C ARG A 57 -22.92 -25.62 -39.19
N GLY A 58 -21.92 -25.12 -38.46
CA GLY A 58 -21.39 -25.69 -37.22
C GLY A 58 -20.89 -27.13 -37.36
N SER A 59 -19.61 -27.32 -37.69
CA SER A 59 -18.96 -28.64 -37.81
C SER A 59 -18.19 -29.00 -36.54
N LEU A 60 -18.42 -30.22 -36.05
CA LEU A 60 -17.64 -30.83 -34.98
C LEU A 60 -16.23 -31.15 -35.45
N SER A 61 -16.05 -31.67 -36.67
CA SER A 61 -14.72 -31.94 -37.24
C SER A 61 -13.84 -30.70 -37.28
N VAL A 62 -14.39 -29.54 -37.66
CA VAL A 62 -13.68 -28.25 -37.62
C VAL A 62 -13.32 -27.86 -36.18
N ALA A 63 -14.26 -28.02 -35.24
CA ALA A 63 -14.03 -27.64 -33.85
C ALA A 63 -13.00 -28.54 -33.14
N VAL A 64 -13.12 -29.87 -33.29
CA VAL A 64 -12.17 -30.86 -32.77
C VAL A 64 -10.78 -30.67 -33.40
N PHE A 65 -10.70 -30.37 -34.70
CA PHE A 65 -9.42 -30.03 -35.35
C PHE A 65 -8.79 -28.77 -34.73
N LEU A 66 -9.55 -27.68 -34.58
CA LEU A 66 -9.04 -26.43 -34.00
C LEU A 66 -8.57 -26.63 -32.54
N VAL A 67 -9.33 -27.37 -31.74
CA VAL A 67 -8.94 -27.72 -30.35
C VAL A 67 -7.71 -28.61 -30.33
N GLY A 68 -7.62 -29.63 -31.20
CA GLY A 68 -6.45 -30.51 -31.35
C GLY A 68 -5.19 -29.76 -31.78
N MET A 69 -5.31 -28.78 -32.68
CA MET A 69 -4.22 -27.87 -33.04
C MET A 69 -3.77 -27.03 -31.84
N GLY A 70 -4.72 -26.57 -31.02
CA GLY A 70 -4.45 -25.86 -29.77
C GLY A 70 -3.69 -26.73 -28.76
N VAL A 71 -4.20 -27.93 -28.48
CA VAL A 71 -3.60 -28.87 -27.51
C VAL A 71 -2.17 -29.26 -27.91
N ASN A 72 -1.91 -29.51 -29.19
CA ASN A 72 -0.65 -30.06 -29.66
C ASN A 72 0.41 -29.02 -30.06
N TYR A 73 0.01 -27.83 -30.54
CA TYR A 73 0.93 -26.87 -31.19
C TYR A 73 0.82 -25.43 -30.69
N TYR A 74 -0.01 -25.12 -29.68
CA TYR A 74 -0.10 -23.77 -29.15
C TYR A 74 1.14 -23.41 -28.30
N HIS A 75 1.88 -22.42 -28.79
CA HIS A 75 2.94 -21.72 -28.09
C HIS A 75 2.95 -20.27 -28.60
N ASP A 76 2.25 -19.39 -27.86
CA ASP A 76 2.00 -17.96 -28.10
C ASP A 76 1.29 -17.55 -29.42
N ASN A 77 1.33 -18.36 -30.48
CA ASN A 77 0.66 -18.10 -31.76
C ASN A 77 -0.20 -19.29 -32.22
N PHE A 78 -1.50 -19.20 -31.98
CA PHE A 78 -2.46 -20.25 -32.34
C PHE A 78 -2.67 -20.43 -33.85
N TRP A 79 -2.73 -19.34 -34.63
CA TRP A 79 -3.18 -19.41 -36.02
C TRP A 79 -2.09 -19.87 -37.01
N ALA A 80 -0.81 -19.63 -36.73
CA ALA A 80 0.26 -20.02 -37.65
C ALA A 80 0.36 -21.55 -37.88
N PRO A 81 0.30 -22.41 -36.85
CA PRO A 81 0.18 -23.87 -37.04
C PRO A 81 -1.07 -24.27 -37.82
N VAL A 82 -2.22 -23.66 -37.53
CA VAL A 82 -3.50 -23.94 -38.22
C VAL A 82 -3.43 -23.65 -39.72
N TYR A 83 -2.81 -22.53 -40.12
CA TYR A 83 -2.59 -22.21 -41.53
C TYR A 83 -1.65 -23.20 -42.22
N ALA A 84 -0.57 -23.61 -41.55
CA ALA A 84 0.37 -24.58 -42.10
C ALA A 84 -0.30 -25.95 -42.35
N ALA A 85 -1.08 -26.45 -41.39
CA ALA A 85 -1.81 -27.71 -41.51
C ALA A 85 -2.88 -27.68 -42.63
N LEU A 86 -3.58 -26.55 -42.80
CA LEU A 86 -4.62 -26.39 -43.82
C LEU A 86 -4.10 -25.93 -45.19
N GLY A 87 -2.79 -25.71 -45.36
CA GLY A 87 -2.19 -25.19 -46.59
C GLY A 87 -2.61 -23.75 -46.95
N LEU A 88 -2.99 -22.95 -45.95
CA LEU A 88 -3.51 -21.59 -46.13
C LEU A 88 -2.40 -20.53 -46.10
N PRO A 89 -2.55 -19.40 -46.85
CA PRO A 89 -1.61 -18.29 -46.77
C PRO A 89 -1.65 -17.61 -45.38
N PRO A 90 -0.50 -17.34 -44.73
CA PRO A 90 -0.45 -16.81 -43.38
C PRO A 90 -0.99 -15.38 -43.28
N GLY A 91 -1.51 -15.02 -42.09
CA GLY A 91 -1.84 -13.64 -41.72
C GLY A 91 -3.17 -13.10 -42.25
N GLN A 92 -3.99 -13.88 -42.95
CA GLN A 92 -5.28 -13.39 -43.47
C GLN A 92 -6.42 -13.50 -42.44
N ILE A 93 -6.86 -12.35 -41.91
CA ILE A 93 -7.97 -12.20 -40.94
C ILE A 93 -9.26 -12.94 -41.40
N LYS A 94 -9.50 -13.04 -42.72
CA LYS A 94 -10.64 -13.77 -43.30
C LYS A 94 -10.75 -15.21 -42.77
N TRP A 95 -9.63 -15.95 -42.70
CA TRP A 95 -9.64 -17.36 -42.28
C TRP A 95 -9.85 -17.51 -40.77
N GLN A 96 -9.30 -16.59 -39.96
CA GLN A 96 -9.55 -16.55 -38.51
C GLN A 96 -11.03 -16.37 -38.22
N ARG A 97 -11.68 -15.41 -38.90
CA ARG A 97 -13.12 -15.18 -38.76
C ARG A 97 -13.92 -16.40 -39.23
N LEU A 98 -13.60 -16.95 -40.40
CA LEU A 98 -14.36 -18.06 -40.99
C LEU A 98 -14.28 -19.34 -40.13
N LEU A 99 -13.09 -19.70 -39.63
CA LEU A 99 -12.90 -20.85 -38.76
C LEU A 99 -13.43 -20.58 -37.34
N GLY A 100 -13.28 -19.35 -36.82
CA GLY A 100 -13.76 -18.95 -35.51
C GLY A 100 -15.29 -18.85 -35.41
N GLU A 101 -15.98 -18.29 -36.41
CA GLU A 101 -17.45 -18.27 -36.42
C GLU A 101 -18.00 -19.69 -36.60
N ALA A 102 -17.34 -20.56 -37.39
CA ALA A 102 -17.70 -21.97 -37.50
C ALA A 102 -17.55 -22.72 -36.15
N PHE A 103 -16.50 -22.41 -35.36
CA PHE A 103 -16.31 -22.95 -34.02
C PHE A 103 -17.42 -22.51 -33.05
N LEU A 104 -17.70 -21.21 -32.98
CA LEU A 104 -18.74 -20.67 -32.09
C LEU A 104 -20.13 -21.24 -32.44
N ALA A 105 -20.44 -21.36 -33.74
CA ALA A 105 -21.67 -22.00 -34.21
C ALA A 105 -21.75 -23.49 -33.82
N THR A 106 -20.62 -24.20 -33.73
CA THR A 106 -20.58 -25.58 -33.20
C THR A 106 -20.85 -25.62 -31.70
N VAL A 107 -20.24 -24.72 -30.91
CA VAL A 107 -20.46 -24.64 -29.45
C VAL A 107 -21.94 -24.41 -29.15
N GLU A 108 -22.59 -23.47 -29.84
CA GLU A 108 -24.03 -23.21 -29.72
C GLU A 108 -24.88 -24.40 -30.17
N LYS A 109 -24.62 -24.95 -31.36
CA LYS A 109 -25.40 -26.05 -31.97
C LYS A 109 -25.43 -27.34 -31.13
N TYR A 110 -24.34 -27.66 -30.44
CA TYR A 110 -24.22 -28.88 -29.63
C TYR A 110 -24.28 -28.60 -28.12
N ASN A 111 -24.65 -27.37 -27.71
CA ASN A 111 -24.76 -26.94 -26.31
C ASN A 111 -23.50 -27.28 -25.47
N LEU A 112 -22.33 -27.03 -26.05
CA LEU A 112 -21.04 -27.22 -25.39
C LEU A 112 -20.75 -26.05 -24.43
N PRO A 113 -19.88 -26.23 -23.41
CA PRO A 113 -19.51 -25.16 -22.49
C PRO A 113 -19.04 -23.89 -23.20
N ALA A 114 -19.71 -22.76 -22.98
CA ALA A 114 -19.33 -21.49 -23.60
C ALA A 114 -18.27 -20.76 -22.76
N PHE A 115 -17.16 -20.41 -23.40
CA PHE A 115 -16.07 -19.61 -22.81
C PHE A 115 -16.00 -18.23 -23.47
N SER A 116 -15.66 -17.19 -22.71
CA SER A 116 -15.58 -15.81 -23.19
C SER A 116 -14.32 -15.10 -22.70
N ASP A 117 -13.72 -14.33 -23.60
CA ASP A 117 -12.48 -13.56 -23.39
C ASP A 117 -12.34 -12.45 -24.46
N GLU A 118 -11.41 -11.51 -24.28
CA GLU A 118 -11.03 -10.50 -25.29
C GLU A 118 -10.64 -11.13 -26.63
N LEU A 119 -9.91 -12.26 -26.62
CA LEU A 119 -9.53 -13.01 -27.82
C LEU A 119 -10.65 -13.94 -28.29
N ARG A 120 -11.80 -13.34 -28.67
CA ARG A 120 -13.11 -13.95 -29.06
C ARG A 120 -13.09 -15.35 -29.70
N TYR A 121 -12.09 -15.69 -30.51
CA TYR A 121 -11.98 -17.01 -31.14
C TYR A 121 -10.89 -17.90 -30.51
N ILE A 122 -9.76 -17.35 -30.09
CA ILE A 122 -8.58 -18.14 -29.70
C ILE A 122 -8.80 -18.76 -28.33
N MET A 123 -9.14 -17.96 -27.31
CA MET A 123 -9.26 -18.48 -25.95
C MET A 123 -10.40 -19.47 -25.77
N PRO A 124 -11.59 -19.30 -26.39
CA PRO A 124 -12.62 -20.33 -26.32
C PRO A 124 -12.19 -21.67 -26.92
N ILE A 125 -11.49 -21.66 -28.07
CA ILE A 125 -10.91 -22.89 -28.66
C ILE A 125 -9.91 -23.53 -27.69
N LEU A 126 -9.00 -22.75 -27.12
CA LEU A 126 -7.97 -23.28 -26.22
C LEU A 126 -8.53 -23.76 -24.88
N ALA A 127 -9.56 -23.11 -24.34
CA ALA A 127 -10.22 -23.50 -23.08
C ALA A 127 -10.97 -24.84 -23.21
N HIS A 128 -11.57 -25.13 -24.38
CA HIS A 128 -12.06 -26.49 -24.67
C HIS A 128 -10.96 -27.54 -24.75
N GLY A 129 -9.69 -27.13 -24.95
CA GLY A 129 -8.51 -27.97 -24.86
C GLY A 129 -8.04 -28.25 -23.42
N ILE A 130 -8.66 -27.64 -22.40
CA ILE A 130 -8.34 -27.75 -20.98
C ILE A 130 -6.94 -27.20 -20.65
N VAL A 131 -5.88 -27.99 -20.86
CA VAL A 131 -4.47 -27.56 -20.72
C VAL A 131 -3.72 -27.90 -22.02
N PRO A 132 -3.12 -26.94 -22.74
CA PRO A 132 -2.27 -27.24 -23.89
C PRO A 132 -1.00 -27.98 -23.46
N ASN A 133 -0.48 -28.89 -24.29
CA ASN A 133 0.61 -29.79 -23.89
C ASN A 133 1.89 -29.06 -23.45
N ALA A 134 2.13 -27.84 -23.96
CA ALA A 134 3.27 -27.00 -23.59
C ALA A 134 3.25 -26.52 -22.12
N TYR A 135 2.06 -26.35 -21.52
CA TYR A 135 1.87 -25.77 -20.17
C TYR A 135 1.45 -26.82 -19.12
N LEU A 136 1.46 -28.11 -19.47
CA LEU A 136 1.14 -29.20 -18.54
C LEU A 136 2.09 -29.22 -17.33
N ASN A 137 3.37 -28.93 -17.56
CA ASN A 137 4.38 -28.84 -16.50
C ASN A 137 3.98 -27.86 -15.39
N ASP A 138 3.62 -26.64 -15.80
CA ASP A 138 3.37 -25.51 -14.90
C ASP A 138 2.05 -25.72 -14.15
N TYR A 139 1.05 -26.30 -14.82
CA TYR A 139 -0.18 -26.78 -14.15
C TYR A 139 0.12 -27.82 -13.07
N PHE A 140 1.01 -28.78 -13.32
CA PHE A 140 1.35 -29.82 -12.34
C PHE A 140 2.17 -29.27 -11.16
N SER A 141 3.17 -28.40 -11.40
CA SER A 141 4.00 -27.85 -10.33
C SER A 141 3.30 -26.79 -9.49
N ASP A 142 2.56 -25.89 -10.12
CA ASP A 142 2.17 -24.63 -9.47
C ASP A 142 0.70 -24.67 -8.99
N VAL A 143 -0.13 -25.55 -9.55
CA VAL A 143 -1.48 -25.86 -9.02
C VAL A 143 -1.49 -27.17 -8.27
N VAL A 144 -1.27 -28.29 -8.98
CA VAL A 144 -1.61 -29.61 -8.44
C VAL A 144 -0.69 -29.97 -7.27
N LEU A 145 0.63 -29.82 -7.42
CA LEU A 145 1.59 -30.09 -6.35
C LEU A 145 1.44 -29.13 -5.18
N ALA A 146 1.25 -27.83 -5.43
CA ALA A 146 1.10 -26.82 -4.37
C ALA A 146 -0.15 -27.08 -3.49
N VAL A 147 -1.29 -27.36 -4.13
CA VAL A 147 -2.55 -27.69 -3.44
C VAL A 147 -2.45 -29.07 -2.76
N TYR A 148 -1.79 -30.05 -3.39
CA TYR A 148 -1.56 -31.36 -2.77
C TYR A 148 -0.66 -31.29 -1.52
N TYR A 149 0.44 -30.54 -1.58
CA TYR A 149 1.41 -30.45 -0.49
C TYR A 149 0.80 -29.92 0.83
N GLU A 150 -0.07 -28.91 0.78
CA GLU A 150 -0.77 -28.41 1.98
C GLU A 150 -1.64 -29.49 2.65
N ARG A 151 -2.22 -30.42 1.87
CA ARG A 151 -3.03 -31.55 2.35
C ARG A 151 -2.17 -32.70 2.85
N GLU A 152 -1.08 -33.01 2.14
CA GLU A 152 -0.09 -34.01 2.54
C GLU A 152 0.59 -33.63 3.86
N ARG A 153 1.02 -32.37 4.02
CA ARG A 153 1.57 -31.84 5.28
C ARG A 153 0.61 -31.97 6.47
N ALA A 154 -0.70 -31.91 6.21
CA ALA A 154 -1.75 -32.09 7.20
C ALA A 154 -2.20 -33.56 7.38
N GLY A 155 -1.70 -34.49 6.57
CA GLY A 155 -2.09 -35.91 6.60
C GLY A 155 -3.48 -36.20 6.00
N LEU A 156 -4.02 -35.31 5.17
CA LEU A 156 -5.42 -35.36 4.70
C LEU A 156 -5.55 -35.91 3.28
N PRO A 157 -6.54 -36.78 3.00
CA PRO A 157 -6.84 -37.21 1.63
C PRO A 157 -7.66 -36.15 0.87
N VAL A 158 -7.53 -36.14 -0.46
CA VAL A 158 -8.24 -35.19 -1.34
C VAL A 158 -9.75 -35.46 -1.30
N MET A 159 -10.58 -34.41 -1.17
CA MET A 159 -12.04 -34.51 -1.10
C MET A 159 -12.73 -33.61 -2.14
N GLU A 160 -13.67 -34.17 -2.91
CA GLU A 160 -14.34 -33.46 -4.01
C GLU A 160 -15.03 -32.16 -3.57
N ALA A 161 -15.83 -32.19 -2.49
CA ALA A 161 -16.54 -31.01 -1.98
C ALA A 161 -15.60 -29.87 -1.53
N GLU A 162 -14.42 -30.22 -1.00
CA GLU A 162 -13.38 -29.27 -0.60
C GLU A 162 -12.76 -28.59 -1.83
N ILE A 163 -12.46 -29.37 -2.88
CA ILE A 163 -11.90 -28.85 -4.14
C ILE A 163 -12.92 -28.05 -4.94
N ALA A 164 -14.20 -28.46 -4.94
CA ALA A 164 -15.28 -27.68 -5.56
C ALA A 164 -15.42 -26.29 -4.92
N HIS A 165 -15.32 -26.21 -3.59
CA HIS A 165 -15.32 -24.92 -2.89
C HIS A 165 -14.05 -24.10 -3.15
N LEU A 166 -12.87 -24.72 -3.17
CA LEU A 166 -11.62 -24.05 -3.55
C LEU A 166 -11.70 -23.40 -4.94
N VAL A 167 -12.17 -24.15 -5.95
CA VAL A 167 -12.35 -23.64 -7.31
C VAL A 167 -13.41 -22.54 -7.35
N THR A 168 -14.49 -22.66 -6.57
CA THR A 168 -15.51 -21.61 -6.42
C THR A 168 -14.92 -20.31 -5.84
N ASN A 169 -14.06 -20.41 -4.83
CA ASN A 169 -13.38 -19.25 -4.25
C ASN A 169 -12.43 -18.59 -5.27
N TRP A 170 -11.68 -19.37 -6.07
CA TRP A 170 -10.89 -18.80 -7.17
C TRP A 170 -11.74 -18.03 -8.20
N ARG A 171 -12.96 -18.51 -8.53
CA ARG A 171 -13.88 -17.78 -9.41
C ARG A 171 -14.34 -16.47 -8.81
N GLN A 172 -14.72 -16.50 -7.54
CA GLN A 172 -15.23 -15.32 -6.85
C GLN A 172 -14.13 -14.28 -6.60
N ASP A 173 -12.92 -14.70 -6.23
CA ASP A 173 -11.75 -13.82 -6.10
C ASP A 173 -11.43 -13.15 -7.45
N HIS A 174 -11.43 -13.90 -8.56
CA HIS A 174 -11.25 -13.35 -9.91
C HIS A 174 -12.35 -12.37 -10.31
N HIS A 175 -13.63 -12.72 -10.10
CA HIS A 175 -14.76 -11.83 -10.43
C HIS A 175 -14.69 -10.53 -9.64
N THR A 176 -14.51 -10.62 -8.32
CA THR A 176 -14.40 -9.46 -7.42
C THR A 176 -13.22 -8.57 -7.82
N ARG A 177 -12.08 -9.18 -8.20
CA ARG A 177 -10.92 -8.45 -8.73
C ARG A 177 -11.24 -7.73 -10.04
N ASN A 178 -11.82 -8.40 -11.03
CA ASN A 178 -12.16 -7.80 -12.33
C ASN A 178 -13.16 -6.65 -12.16
N GLU A 179 -14.12 -6.75 -11.24
CA GLU A 179 -15.05 -5.67 -10.92
C GLU A 179 -14.34 -4.46 -10.29
N LEU A 180 -13.42 -4.69 -9.36
CA LEU A 180 -12.59 -3.63 -8.77
C LEU A 180 -11.63 -3.02 -9.79
N GLU A 181 -11.09 -3.78 -10.74
CA GLU A 181 -10.25 -3.26 -11.83
C GLU A 181 -11.06 -2.44 -12.83
N ARG A 182 -12.29 -2.86 -13.16
CA ARG A 182 -13.24 -2.05 -13.96
C ARG A 182 -13.61 -0.77 -13.23
N GLU A 183 -13.96 -0.86 -11.95
CA GLU A 183 -14.27 0.32 -11.12
C GLU A 183 -13.05 1.25 -11.02
N LEU A 184 -11.83 0.72 -10.90
CA LEU A 184 -10.60 1.50 -10.92
C LEU A 184 -10.37 2.21 -12.26
N ALA A 185 -10.65 1.53 -13.38
CA ALA A 185 -10.55 2.13 -14.72
C ALA A 185 -11.58 3.25 -14.92
N GLU A 186 -12.83 3.05 -14.46
CA GLU A 186 -13.87 4.08 -14.45
C GLU A 186 -13.45 5.27 -13.56
N VAL A 187 -13.01 5.01 -12.33
CA VAL A 187 -12.55 6.04 -11.36
C VAL A 187 -11.36 6.84 -11.90
N LYS A 188 -10.39 6.20 -12.57
CA LYS A 188 -9.28 6.89 -13.26
C LYS A 188 -9.73 7.69 -14.48
N GLY A 189 -10.74 7.22 -15.21
CA GLY A 189 -11.40 7.98 -16.27
C GLY A 189 -12.08 9.24 -15.73
N TYR A 190 -12.77 9.13 -14.60
CA TYR A 190 -13.36 10.28 -13.89
C TYR A 190 -12.29 11.22 -13.32
N GLU A 191 -11.23 10.73 -12.69
CA GLU A 191 -10.14 11.58 -12.19
C GLU A 191 -9.48 12.35 -13.34
N SER A 192 -9.20 11.68 -14.46
CA SER A 192 -8.64 12.32 -15.67
C SER A 192 -9.56 13.40 -16.22
N SER A 193 -10.88 13.14 -16.20
CA SER A 193 -11.91 14.10 -16.64
C SER A 193 -12.03 15.31 -15.70
N LEU A 194 -11.96 15.09 -14.38
CA LEU A 194 -11.98 16.14 -13.37
C LEU A 194 -10.68 16.95 -13.37
N ALA A 195 -9.53 16.32 -13.59
CA ALA A 195 -8.24 16.99 -13.74
C ALA A 195 -8.24 17.91 -14.98
N LEU A 196 -8.80 17.44 -16.10
CA LEU A 196 -9.02 18.25 -17.30
C LEU A 196 -9.96 19.44 -17.01
N ALA A 197 -11.11 19.19 -16.33
CA ALA A 197 -12.06 20.25 -15.98
C ALA A 197 -11.46 21.29 -15.01
N MET A 198 -10.65 20.86 -14.03
CA MET A 198 -9.91 21.72 -13.11
C MET A 198 -8.89 22.62 -13.83
N ASP A 199 -8.15 22.05 -14.77
CA ASP A 199 -7.18 22.76 -15.59
C ASP A 199 -7.85 23.75 -16.56
N MET A 200 -8.97 23.36 -17.16
CA MET A 200 -9.82 24.28 -17.92
C MET A 200 -10.38 25.41 -17.04
N TRP A 201 -10.79 25.13 -15.79
CA TRP A 201 -11.37 26.14 -14.90
C TRP A 201 -10.32 27.21 -14.53
N LYS A 202 -9.09 26.78 -14.22
CA LYS A 202 -7.95 27.68 -13.95
C LYS A 202 -7.59 28.57 -15.13
N ASN A 203 -7.86 28.12 -16.35
CA ASN A 203 -7.58 28.85 -17.58
C ASN A 203 -8.85 29.45 -18.23
N LYS A 204 -10.01 29.42 -17.55
CA LYS A 204 -11.32 29.73 -18.12
C LYS A 204 -11.36 31.10 -18.81
N GLU A 205 -10.98 32.15 -18.09
CA GLU A 205 -10.96 33.52 -18.63
C GLU A 205 -10.08 33.66 -19.88
N LYS A 206 -8.94 32.96 -19.92
CA LYS A 206 -8.02 32.95 -21.08
C LYS A 206 -8.62 32.20 -22.27
N LEU A 207 -9.31 31.09 -22.01
CA LEU A 207 -9.95 30.26 -23.05
C LEU A 207 -11.18 30.96 -23.63
N GLU A 208 -12.01 31.60 -22.80
CA GLU A 208 -13.14 32.44 -23.23
C GLU A 208 -12.63 33.62 -24.06
N ARG A 209 -11.60 34.34 -23.58
CA ARG A 209 -10.95 35.43 -24.33
C ARG A 209 -10.38 34.96 -25.67
N LEU A 210 -9.77 33.77 -25.71
CA LEU A 210 -9.25 33.17 -26.94
C LEU A 210 -10.37 32.82 -27.93
N GLN A 211 -11.52 32.33 -27.44
CA GLN A 211 -12.69 32.04 -28.27
C GLN A 211 -13.27 33.32 -28.89
N ASP A 212 -13.42 34.39 -28.10
CA ASP A 212 -13.87 35.70 -28.57
C ASP A 212 -12.92 36.29 -29.62
N LEU A 213 -11.60 36.27 -29.35
CA LEU A 213 -10.58 36.77 -30.28
C LEU A 213 -10.59 35.99 -31.59
N ARG A 214 -10.72 34.66 -31.54
CA ARG A 214 -10.84 33.80 -32.74
C ARG A 214 -12.08 34.11 -33.56
N ALA A 215 -13.22 34.40 -32.92
CA ALA A 215 -14.43 34.85 -33.61
C ALA A 215 -14.26 36.23 -34.26
N GLY A 216 -13.38 37.09 -33.72
CA GLY A 216 -13.00 38.39 -34.26
C GLY A 216 -11.98 38.36 -35.41
N VAL A 217 -11.42 37.20 -35.77
CA VAL A 217 -10.47 37.09 -36.89
C VAL A 217 -11.21 37.14 -38.23
N GLU A 218 -11.03 38.21 -39.00
CA GLU A 218 -11.52 38.28 -40.38
C GLU A 218 -10.63 37.42 -41.30
N ASP A 219 -11.24 36.71 -42.26
CA ASP A 219 -10.53 36.06 -43.37
C ASP A 219 -10.98 36.63 -44.72
N SER A 220 -10.19 37.56 -45.27
CA SER A 220 -10.36 38.09 -46.62
C SER A 220 -9.05 38.05 -47.40
N VAL A 221 -9.15 37.98 -48.72
CA VAL A 221 -8.00 37.93 -49.63
C VAL A 221 -7.18 39.21 -49.53
N GLU A 222 -7.86 40.34 -49.40
CA GLU A 222 -7.31 41.68 -49.19
C GLU A 222 -6.53 41.78 -47.87
N LEU A 223 -7.08 41.25 -46.77
CA LEU A 223 -6.41 41.24 -45.47
C LEU A 223 -5.18 40.32 -45.48
N LYS A 224 -5.27 39.12 -46.08
CA LYS A 224 -4.13 38.21 -46.25
C LYS A 224 -2.99 38.87 -47.05
N ALA A 225 -3.32 39.59 -48.12
CA ALA A 225 -2.33 40.33 -48.91
C ALA A 225 -1.72 41.53 -48.16
N ALA A 226 -2.48 42.18 -47.27
CA ALA A 226 -2.01 43.30 -46.46
C ALA A 226 -1.16 42.85 -45.24
N LEU A 227 -1.53 41.74 -44.58
CA LEU A 227 -0.80 41.14 -43.46
C LEU A 227 0.58 40.59 -43.88
N ALA A 228 0.75 40.17 -45.14
CA ALA A 228 2.02 39.71 -45.68
C ALA A 228 3.09 40.82 -45.81
N VAL A 229 2.71 42.09 -45.63
CA VAL A 229 3.61 43.24 -45.65
C VAL A 229 3.88 43.71 -44.21
N PRO A 230 5.14 44.05 -43.84
CA PRO A 230 5.45 44.52 -42.48
C PRO A 230 4.73 45.81 -42.07
N GLU A 231 4.66 46.04 -40.76
CA GLU A 231 4.24 47.32 -40.19
C GLU A 231 5.22 48.45 -40.55
N GLY A 232 4.71 49.69 -40.71
CA GLY A 232 5.50 50.85 -41.15
C GLY A 232 6.00 50.82 -42.61
N TRP A 233 5.80 49.73 -43.37
CA TRP A 233 6.31 49.62 -44.74
C TRP A 233 5.81 50.73 -45.67
N LEU A 234 4.55 51.13 -45.55
CA LEU A 234 3.95 52.15 -46.42
C LEU A 234 4.61 53.52 -46.22
N GLU A 235 4.88 53.90 -44.97
CA GLU A 235 5.54 55.16 -44.60
C GLU A 235 6.98 55.19 -45.13
N GLN A 236 7.71 54.08 -44.96
CA GLN A 236 9.07 53.91 -45.48
C GLN A 236 9.11 54.01 -47.02
N ALA A 237 8.15 53.37 -47.70
CA ALA A 237 8.04 53.40 -49.15
C ALA A 237 7.66 54.80 -49.68
N GLU A 238 6.77 55.53 -49.01
CA GLU A 238 6.42 56.92 -49.38
C GLU A 238 7.57 57.91 -49.10
N ALA A 239 8.38 57.68 -48.07
CA ALA A 239 9.60 58.43 -47.82
C ALA A 239 10.66 58.20 -48.91
N GLU A 240 10.90 56.93 -49.30
CA GLU A 240 11.83 56.60 -50.39
C GLU A 240 11.36 57.19 -51.74
N ARG A 241 10.06 57.10 -52.05
CA ARG A 241 9.46 57.74 -53.24
C ARG A 241 9.74 59.24 -53.27
N SER A 242 9.48 59.93 -52.15
CA SER A 242 9.60 61.39 -52.06
C SER A 242 11.05 61.85 -52.19
N ARG A 243 11.99 61.10 -51.61
CA ARG A 243 13.43 61.34 -51.76
C ARG A 243 13.90 61.20 -53.20
N LEU A 244 13.51 60.12 -53.89
CA LEU A 244 13.87 59.89 -55.30
C LEU A 244 13.31 60.99 -56.21
N GLN A 245 12.09 61.45 -55.98
CA GLN A 245 11.48 62.56 -56.74
C GLN A 245 12.27 63.87 -56.56
N GLN A 246 12.60 64.25 -55.32
CA GLN A 246 13.38 65.46 -55.04
C GLN A 246 14.76 65.46 -55.72
N GLN A 247 15.42 64.30 -55.82
CA GLN A 247 16.71 64.17 -56.49
C GLN A 247 16.60 64.39 -58.01
N ILE A 248 15.50 63.94 -58.64
CA ILE A 248 15.23 64.14 -60.07
C ILE A 248 14.89 65.62 -60.35
N ASP A 249 14.03 66.23 -59.54
CA ASP A 249 13.59 67.62 -59.76
C ASP A 249 14.74 68.63 -59.61
N ALA A 250 15.63 68.42 -58.63
CA ALA A 250 16.79 69.26 -58.40
C ALA A 250 17.75 69.29 -59.62
N TYR A 251 17.97 68.14 -60.26
CA TYR A 251 18.83 68.02 -61.44
C TYR A 251 18.31 68.87 -62.62
N TYR A 252 17.03 68.73 -62.97
CA TYR A 252 16.43 69.50 -64.07
C TYR A 252 16.42 71.01 -63.81
N SER A 253 16.24 71.44 -62.55
CA SER A 253 16.26 72.87 -62.21
C SER A 253 17.63 73.53 -62.45
N SER A 254 18.72 72.82 -62.18
CA SER A 254 20.09 73.31 -62.34
C SER A 254 20.48 73.44 -63.83
N LEU A 255 20.04 72.48 -64.65
CA LEU A 255 20.31 72.46 -66.09
C LEU A 255 19.65 73.65 -66.80
N LYS A 256 18.43 74.04 -66.38
CA LYS A 256 17.72 75.20 -66.93
C LYS A 256 18.45 76.52 -66.64
N HIS A 257 18.94 76.73 -65.42
CA HIS A 257 19.62 77.98 -65.04
C HIS A 257 20.92 78.23 -65.83
N LEU A 258 21.66 77.18 -66.20
CA LEU A 258 22.85 77.32 -67.04
C LEU A 258 22.49 77.81 -68.47
N GLN A 259 21.40 77.32 -69.05
CA GLN A 259 20.94 77.75 -70.38
C GLN A 259 20.52 79.23 -70.41
N GLU A 260 19.90 79.72 -69.34
CA GLU A 260 19.47 81.13 -69.22
C GLU A 260 20.67 82.09 -69.12
N ILE A 261 21.77 81.71 -68.45
CA ILE A 261 22.97 82.56 -68.30
C ILE A 261 23.71 82.74 -69.62
N VAL A 262 23.90 81.66 -70.39
CA VAL A 262 24.61 81.70 -71.69
C VAL A 262 23.92 82.66 -72.66
N ALA A 263 22.58 82.59 -72.76
CA ALA A 263 21.80 83.44 -73.67
C ALA A 263 21.93 84.94 -73.39
N VAL A 264 22.16 85.35 -72.14
CA VAL A 264 22.33 86.77 -71.75
C VAL A 264 23.74 87.28 -72.03
N GLN A 265 24.78 86.43 -71.88
CA GLN A 265 26.15 86.82 -72.22
C GLN A 265 26.31 87.13 -73.72
N ASP A 266 25.73 86.31 -74.61
CA ASP A 266 25.81 86.51 -76.06
C ASP A 266 25.19 87.84 -76.51
N ALA A 267 24.05 88.22 -75.92
CA ALA A 267 23.35 89.46 -76.27
C ALA A 267 24.19 90.73 -75.95
N GLY A 268 24.78 90.80 -74.75
CA GLY A 268 25.54 91.99 -74.33
C GLY A 268 26.82 92.24 -75.14
N HIS A 269 27.46 91.18 -75.66
CA HIS A 269 28.65 91.32 -76.51
C HIS A 269 28.33 91.97 -77.87
N VAL A 270 27.11 91.79 -78.39
CA VAL A 270 26.67 92.45 -79.64
C VAL A 270 26.49 93.95 -79.43
N GLU A 271 25.96 94.36 -78.28
CA GLU A 271 25.59 95.74 -77.97
C GLU A 271 26.82 96.64 -77.71
N ILE A 272 27.84 96.13 -77.00
CA ILE A 272 29.15 96.80 -76.84
C ILE A 272 29.80 97.14 -78.20
N ASN A 273 29.73 96.21 -79.15
CA ASN A 273 30.30 96.40 -80.49
C ASN A 273 29.56 97.47 -81.32
N ALA A 274 28.29 97.75 -81.02
CA ALA A 274 27.52 98.81 -81.67
C ALA A 274 27.89 100.19 -81.11
N LEU A 275 28.01 100.32 -79.78
CA LEU A 275 28.37 101.57 -79.11
C LEU A 275 29.74 102.12 -79.55
N ASN A 276 30.74 101.24 -79.68
CA ASN A 276 32.08 101.64 -80.16
C ASN A 276 32.06 102.34 -81.54
N ARG A 277 31.24 101.85 -82.49
CA ARG A 277 31.12 102.48 -83.82
C ARG A 277 30.49 103.87 -83.75
N ALA A 278 29.45 104.02 -82.91
CA ALA A 278 28.76 105.29 -82.75
C ALA A 278 29.68 106.40 -82.16
N ILE A 279 30.53 106.02 -81.20
CA ILE A 279 31.55 106.93 -80.62
C ILE A 279 32.54 107.37 -81.70
N GLU A 280 33.06 106.42 -82.49
CA GLU A 280 34.05 106.70 -83.55
C GLU A 280 33.50 107.66 -84.62
N ASP A 281 32.24 107.50 -85.01
CA ASP A 281 31.60 108.32 -86.04
C ASP A 281 31.27 109.74 -85.55
N ALA A 282 30.73 109.91 -84.33
CA ALA A 282 30.54 111.23 -83.75
C ALA A 282 31.88 111.97 -83.54
N GLY A 283 32.95 111.24 -83.20
CA GLY A 283 34.30 111.77 -83.06
C GLY A 283 34.88 112.36 -84.35
N LYS A 284 34.59 111.73 -85.51
CA LYS A 284 35.06 112.19 -86.83
C LYS A 284 34.48 113.54 -87.23
N GLU A 285 33.27 113.90 -86.81
CA GLU A 285 32.65 115.18 -87.19
C GLU A 285 33.42 116.40 -86.65
N ILE A 286 33.98 116.30 -85.43
CA ILE A 286 34.72 117.41 -84.79
C ILE A 286 36.18 117.46 -85.25
N MET A 287 36.86 116.31 -85.19
CA MET A 287 38.33 116.21 -85.27
C MET A 287 38.82 115.53 -86.55
N GLY A 288 37.92 115.04 -87.41
CA GLY A 288 38.23 114.32 -88.64
C GLY A 288 38.59 112.85 -88.45
N ARG A 289 39.19 112.48 -87.32
CA ARG A 289 39.40 111.10 -86.88
C ARG A 289 39.25 111.03 -85.36
N TRP A 290 38.56 110.02 -84.86
CA TRP A 290 38.48 109.73 -83.43
C TRP A 290 39.75 109.03 -82.91
N ASP A 291 40.10 109.30 -81.66
CA ASP A 291 41.17 108.64 -80.91
C ASP A 291 40.73 108.62 -79.44
N ASP A 292 40.68 107.43 -78.83
CA ASP A 292 40.15 107.22 -77.48
C ASP A 292 40.93 107.97 -76.40
N SER A 293 42.18 108.37 -76.66
CA SER A 293 42.96 109.22 -75.74
C SER A 293 42.35 110.62 -75.53
N PHE A 294 41.42 111.05 -76.39
CA PHE A 294 40.63 112.27 -76.20
C PHE A 294 39.32 112.06 -75.44
N ALA A 295 38.85 110.83 -75.22
CA ALA A 295 37.58 110.52 -74.55
C ALA A 295 37.47 111.22 -73.19
N GLY A 296 38.44 110.98 -72.29
CA GLY A 296 38.47 111.58 -70.96
C GLY A 296 38.69 113.10 -70.94
N LYS A 297 39.18 113.70 -72.03
CA LYS A 297 39.24 115.17 -72.17
C LYS A 297 37.88 115.74 -72.60
N ILE A 298 37.18 115.05 -73.51
CA ILE A 298 35.87 115.49 -74.01
C ILE A 298 34.79 115.35 -72.94
N GLU A 299 34.83 114.33 -72.10
CA GLU A 299 33.96 114.22 -70.91
C GLU A 299 34.11 115.38 -69.92
N GLY A 300 35.27 116.05 -69.88
CA GLY A 300 35.54 117.18 -68.99
C GLY A 300 35.20 118.58 -69.53
N LEU A 301 34.75 118.72 -70.79
CA LEU A 301 34.53 120.04 -71.40
C LEU A 301 33.22 120.72 -70.92
N PRO A 302 33.25 122.02 -70.58
CA PRO A 302 32.05 122.80 -70.27
C PRO A 302 31.33 123.25 -71.57
N VAL A 303 30.67 122.30 -72.23
CA VAL A 303 30.02 122.47 -73.56
C VAL A 303 29.01 123.65 -73.58
N ASP A 304 28.35 123.94 -72.46
CA ASP A 304 27.34 125.01 -72.37
C ASP A 304 27.94 126.43 -72.44
N GLU A 305 29.13 126.65 -71.87
CA GLU A 305 29.84 127.94 -72.01
C GLU A 305 30.32 128.14 -73.45
N ILE A 306 30.83 127.06 -74.08
CA ILE A 306 31.30 127.06 -75.47
C ILE A 306 30.14 127.39 -76.42
N ASN A 307 28.95 126.83 -76.18
CA ASN A 307 27.74 127.15 -76.95
C ASN A 307 27.37 128.64 -76.91
N LYS A 308 27.39 129.24 -75.71
CA LYS A 308 27.06 130.66 -75.54
C LYS A 308 28.07 131.57 -76.26
N LEU A 309 29.37 131.32 -76.08
CA LEU A 309 30.44 132.06 -76.75
C LEU A 309 30.39 131.92 -78.28
N ALA A 310 30.07 130.73 -78.79
CA ALA A 310 29.92 130.47 -80.22
C ALA A 310 28.75 131.27 -80.82
N TRP A 311 27.61 131.33 -80.13
CA TRP A 311 26.44 132.09 -80.56
C TRP A 311 26.73 133.60 -80.63
N GLU A 312 27.29 134.18 -79.55
CA GLU A 312 27.61 135.61 -79.48
C GLU A 312 28.63 136.03 -80.57
N TYR A 313 29.61 135.18 -80.86
CA TYR A 313 30.55 135.39 -81.96
C TYR A 313 29.85 135.39 -83.34
N THR A 314 29.07 134.35 -83.64
CA THR A 314 28.40 134.19 -84.95
C THR A 314 27.42 135.32 -85.22
N GLU A 315 26.53 135.64 -84.26
CA GLU A 315 25.48 136.64 -84.46
C GLU A 315 26.05 138.06 -84.55
N GLY A 316 27.06 138.39 -83.74
CA GLY A 316 27.72 139.69 -83.80
C GLY A 316 28.50 139.91 -85.11
N ASN A 317 29.00 138.85 -85.75
CA ASN A 317 29.78 138.95 -86.98
C ASN A 317 28.91 139.14 -88.25
N ARG A 318 27.62 138.77 -88.23
CA ARG A 318 26.70 138.87 -89.39
C ARG A 318 26.67 140.26 -90.04
N VAL A 319 26.65 141.33 -89.24
CA VAL A 319 26.58 142.73 -89.74
C VAL A 319 27.85 143.15 -90.51
N PHE A 320 28.96 142.43 -90.37
CA PHE A 320 30.22 142.72 -91.03
C PHE A 320 30.51 141.84 -92.27
N ALA A 321 29.52 141.06 -92.72
CA ALA A 321 29.64 140.10 -93.81
C ALA A 321 28.91 140.55 -95.10
N GLY A 322 29.67 141.13 -96.04
CA GLY A 322 29.25 141.44 -97.42
C GLY A 322 28.86 142.90 -97.67
N SER A 323 29.00 143.47 -98.88
CA SER A 323 29.87 143.08 -100.00
C SER A 323 30.39 144.35 -100.71
N GLY A 324 31.25 145.09 -100.01
CA GLY A 324 31.93 146.27 -100.55
C GLY A 324 32.96 146.80 -99.55
N ARG A 325 34.26 146.77 -99.91
CA ARG A 325 35.36 147.09 -98.97
C ARG A 325 35.20 148.45 -98.29
N PHE A 326 34.72 149.45 -99.02
CA PHE A 326 34.47 150.79 -98.51
C PHE A 326 33.39 150.80 -97.42
N TRP A 327 32.23 150.18 -97.67
CA TRP A 327 31.13 150.10 -96.70
C TRP A 327 31.45 149.26 -95.47
N VAL A 328 32.12 148.11 -95.62
CA VAL A 328 32.53 147.28 -94.48
C VAL A 328 33.59 148.01 -93.63
N TRP A 329 34.49 148.78 -94.23
CA TRP A 329 35.43 149.64 -93.50
C TRP A 329 34.73 150.81 -92.79
N LEU A 330 33.77 151.45 -93.45
CA LEU A 330 32.94 152.51 -92.87
C LEU A 330 32.13 152.00 -91.66
N LEU A 331 31.49 150.83 -91.79
CA LEU A 331 30.76 150.17 -90.71
C LEU A 331 31.67 149.76 -89.54
N ARG A 332 32.92 149.32 -89.81
CA ARG A 332 33.92 149.06 -88.77
C ARG A 332 34.39 150.32 -88.05
N LEU A 333 34.31 151.50 -88.68
CA LEU A 333 34.60 152.79 -88.05
C LEU A 333 33.41 153.33 -87.25
N LEU A 334 32.20 153.29 -87.83
CA LEU A 334 30.97 153.76 -87.20
C LEU A 334 30.52 152.87 -86.02
N LEU A 335 30.68 151.54 -86.12
CA LEU A 335 30.25 150.55 -85.11
C LEU A 335 31.45 149.89 -84.38
N ARG A 336 32.52 150.66 -84.13
CA ARG A 336 33.77 150.20 -83.47
C ARG A 336 33.56 149.34 -82.23
N ARG A 337 32.60 149.68 -81.36
CA ARG A 337 32.37 148.98 -80.08
C ARG A 337 31.90 147.53 -80.30
N ARG A 338 30.99 147.31 -81.25
CA ARG A 338 30.43 146.00 -81.59
C ARG A 338 31.47 145.12 -82.31
N TYR A 339 32.28 145.69 -83.20
CA TYR A 339 33.38 144.97 -83.85
C TYR A 339 34.46 144.50 -82.85
N ARG A 340 34.71 145.27 -81.78
CA ARG A 340 35.67 144.88 -80.71
C ARG A 340 35.16 143.67 -79.90
N GLN A 341 33.87 143.65 -79.55
CA GLN A 341 33.23 142.51 -78.87
C GLN A 341 33.34 141.21 -79.69
N VAL A 342 33.00 141.24 -80.98
CA VAL A 342 33.10 140.06 -81.86
C VAL A 342 34.51 139.47 -81.89
N LYS A 343 35.55 140.33 -81.90
CA LYS A 343 36.95 139.86 -81.86
C LYS A 343 37.31 139.22 -80.51
N GLN A 344 36.78 139.74 -79.38
CA GLN A 344 37.00 139.16 -78.06
C GLN A 344 36.30 137.79 -77.91
N CYS A 345 35.03 137.67 -78.32
CA CYS A 345 34.29 136.39 -78.26
C CYS A 345 35.01 135.28 -79.05
N ARG A 346 35.53 135.60 -80.25
CA ARG A 346 36.32 134.64 -81.04
C ARG A 346 37.57 134.14 -80.29
N GLN A 347 38.25 135.03 -79.58
CA GLN A 347 39.51 134.72 -78.92
C GLN A 347 39.29 133.86 -77.66
N MET A 348 38.24 134.16 -76.87
CA MET A 348 37.82 133.31 -75.74
C MET A 348 37.33 131.93 -76.17
N LEU A 349 36.68 131.82 -77.34
CA LEU A 349 36.26 130.52 -77.87
C LEU A 349 37.46 129.64 -78.24
N ILE A 350 38.52 130.23 -78.80
CA ILE A 350 39.76 129.53 -79.12
C ILE A 350 40.48 129.08 -77.83
N GLU A 351 40.57 129.93 -76.80
CA GLU A 351 41.15 129.53 -75.49
C GLU A 351 40.40 128.35 -74.84
N LYS A 352 39.06 128.33 -74.90
CA LYS A 352 38.25 127.24 -74.31
C LYS A 352 38.30 125.92 -75.09
N LEU A 353 38.82 125.94 -76.32
CA LEU A 353 38.97 124.78 -77.20
C LEU A 353 40.46 124.46 -77.47
N ASP A 354 41.38 125.08 -76.71
CA ASP A 354 42.81 124.89 -76.89
C ASP A 354 43.22 123.44 -76.61
N GLY A 355 44.12 122.91 -77.43
CA GLY A 355 44.51 121.50 -77.41
C GLY A 355 43.53 120.51 -78.05
N LEU A 356 42.41 120.95 -78.66
CA LEU A 356 41.54 120.11 -79.49
C LEU A 356 41.66 120.48 -80.98
N PRO A 357 41.90 119.50 -81.89
CA PRO A 357 42.01 119.75 -83.33
C PRO A 357 40.64 119.93 -83.98
N VAL A 358 39.90 120.98 -83.62
CA VAL A 358 38.60 121.31 -84.19
C VAL A 358 38.76 121.77 -85.65
N ARG A 359 37.98 121.20 -86.57
CA ARG A 359 37.99 121.58 -87.99
C ARG A 359 37.80 123.09 -88.19
N SER A 360 38.63 123.68 -89.05
CA SER A 360 38.69 125.13 -89.30
C SER A 360 37.38 125.72 -89.84
N GLU A 361 36.59 124.92 -90.56
CA GLU A 361 35.25 125.26 -91.05
C GLU A 361 34.26 125.47 -89.90
N LEU A 362 34.27 124.57 -88.91
CA LEU A 362 33.49 124.72 -87.68
C LEU A 362 33.95 125.95 -86.89
N MET A 363 35.25 126.25 -86.84
CA MET A 363 35.75 127.48 -86.20
C MET A 363 35.39 128.78 -86.94
N ALA A 364 34.98 128.72 -88.22
CA ALA A 364 34.53 129.88 -88.98
C ALA A 364 33.06 130.22 -88.71
N ASN A 365 32.22 129.21 -88.47
CA ASN A 365 30.84 129.36 -88.01
C ASN A 365 30.51 128.31 -86.91
N PRO A 366 30.90 128.55 -85.65
CA PRO A 366 30.87 127.52 -84.60
C PRO A 366 29.47 127.20 -84.07
N TRP A 367 28.48 128.04 -84.36
CA TRP A 367 27.10 127.81 -83.96
C TRP A 367 26.24 127.32 -85.15
N PRO A 368 25.45 126.23 -85.05
CA PRO A 368 25.17 125.41 -83.85
C PRO A 368 26.00 124.12 -83.72
N ALA A 369 26.81 123.78 -84.72
CA ALA A 369 27.28 122.41 -84.90
C ALA A 369 28.22 121.92 -83.79
N LEU A 370 29.22 122.71 -83.41
CA LEU A 370 30.29 122.26 -82.51
C LEU A 370 29.80 121.84 -81.11
N PRO A 371 28.94 122.60 -80.41
CA PRO A 371 28.44 122.18 -79.09
C PRO A 371 27.50 120.98 -79.14
N LYS A 372 26.78 120.77 -80.25
CA LYS A 372 25.86 119.63 -80.38
C LYS A 372 26.62 118.31 -80.35
N VAL A 373 27.62 118.17 -81.21
CA VAL A 373 28.38 116.91 -81.36
C VAL A 373 29.21 116.58 -80.12
N LEU A 374 29.77 117.61 -79.44
CA LEU A 374 30.48 117.41 -78.17
C LEU A 374 29.59 116.78 -77.10
N ARG A 375 28.31 117.18 -77.02
CA ARG A 375 27.36 116.62 -76.04
C ARG A 375 26.94 115.18 -76.39
N GLU A 376 26.87 114.86 -77.68
CA GLU A 376 26.51 113.53 -78.19
C GLU A 376 27.60 112.50 -77.84
N LEU A 377 28.88 112.84 -78.03
CA LEU A 377 30.03 112.03 -77.62
C LEU A 377 30.07 111.72 -76.11
N GLN A 378 29.80 112.72 -75.26
CA GLN A 378 29.77 112.55 -73.80
C GLN A 378 28.70 111.57 -73.29
N GLN A 379 27.65 111.31 -74.09
CA GLN A 379 26.60 110.37 -73.71
C GLN A 379 26.99 108.94 -74.08
N LEU A 380 27.46 108.73 -75.32
CA LEU A 380 27.82 107.41 -75.84
C LEU A 380 28.93 106.72 -75.01
N LEU A 381 29.94 107.48 -74.57
CA LEU A 381 31.04 106.97 -73.73
C LEU A 381 30.55 106.43 -72.37
N ARG A 382 29.55 107.08 -71.76
CA ARG A 382 28.99 106.63 -70.46
C ARG A 382 28.18 105.37 -70.57
N ASP A 383 27.48 105.17 -71.69
CA ASP A 383 26.62 104.00 -71.87
C ASP A 383 27.45 102.74 -72.22
N TYR A 384 28.60 102.90 -72.87
CA TYR A 384 29.61 101.83 -73.03
C TYR A 384 30.06 101.24 -71.68
N HIS A 385 30.52 102.08 -70.75
CA HIS A 385 31.09 101.65 -69.46
C HIS A 385 30.10 100.89 -68.55
N LYS A 386 28.79 101.15 -68.69
CA LYS A 386 27.74 100.43 -67.94
C LYS A 386 27.53 99.00 -68.42
N LEU A 387 27.73 98.74 -69.72
CA LEU A 387 27.46 97.43 -70.33
C LEU A 387 28.61 96.46 -70.06
N GLU A 388 29.84 96.95 -70.11
CA GLU A 388 31.06 96.21 -69.78
C GLU A 388 31.04 95.67 -68.33
N THR A 389 30.60 96.50 -67.38
CA THR A 389 30.48 96.10 -65.96
C THR A 389 29.36 95.08 -65.69
N LEU A 390 28.38 94.94 -66.59
CA LEU A 390 27.28 93.98 -66.43
C LEU A 390 27.70 92.55 -66.84
N LEU A 391 28.42 92.42 -67.96
CA LEU A 391 28.93 91.14 -68.45
C LEU A 391 29.92 90.47 -67.48
N GLU A 392 30.81 91.25 -66.87
CA GLU A 392 31.82 90.76 -65.91
C GLU A 392 31.17 90.17 -64.62
N ASN A 393 29.98 90.63 -64.24
CA ASN A 393 29.23 90.08 -63.11
C ASN A 393 28.54 88.75 -63.46
N LEU A 394 28.01 88.61 -64.68
CA LEU A 394 27.38 87.36 -65.14
C LEU A 394 28.38 86.20 -65.22
N ARG A 395 29.62 86.49 -65.66
CA ARG A 395 30.71 85.49 -65.74
C ARG A 395 31.10 84.91 -64.38
N LYS A 396 30.98 85.70 -63.30
CA LYS A 396 31.22 85.24 -61.92
C LYS A 396 30.07 84.38 -61.38
N ALA A 397 28.84 84.63 -61.81
CA ALA A 397 27.68 83.82 -61.43
C ALA A 397 27.77 82.40 -62.04
N GLU A 398 28.18 82.30 -63.31
CA GLU A 398 28.41 81.02 -64.01
C GLU A 398 29.41 80.13 -63.25
N GLN A 399 30.56 80.68 -62.87
CA GLN A 399 31.60 79.96 -62.10
C GLN A 399 31.10 79.49 -60.71
N GLY A 400 30.16 80.22 -60.10
CA GLY A 400 29.54 79.84 -58.83
C GLY A 400 28.68 78.58 -58.90
N ILE A 401 28.02 78.32 -60.04
CA ILE A 401 27.16 77.14 -60.24
C ILE A 401 28.00 75.87 -60.35
N PHE A 402 29.09 75.91 -61.12
CA PHE A 402 30.02 74.78 -61.22
C PHE A 402 30.77 74.50 -59.89
N ALA A 403 31.02 75.54 -59.08
CA ALA A 403 31.69 75.38 -57.78
C ALA A 403 30.78 74.82 -56.67
N THR A 404 29.46 74.98 -56.77
CA THR A 404 28.50 74.50 -55.76
C THR A 404 27.96 73.08 -56.03
N GLY A 405 28.22 72.52 -57.22
CA GLY A 405 27.82 71.16 -57.57
C GLY A 405 28.93 70.36 -58.27
N PRO A 406 29.67 69.47 -57.57
CA PRO A 406 30.67 68.57 -58.19
C PRO A 406 30.10 67.48 -59.12
N ALA A 407 28.84 67.62 -59.53
CA ALA A 407 27.99 66.53 -59.98
C ALA A 407 27.42 66.68 -61.40
N LEU A 408 27.40 67.90 -61.98
CA LEU A 408 26.85 68.09 -63.34
C LEU A 408 27.72 67.43 -64.43
N ASP A 409 29.04 67.33 -64.23
CA ASP A 409 29.97 66.57 -65.09
C ASP A 409 30.04 65.06 -64.76
N ARG A 410 29.29 64.57 -63.77
CA ARG A 410 29.39 63.17 -63.29
C ARG A 410 28.08 62.38 -63.28
N ILE A 411 26.92 63.01 -63.21
CA ILE A 411 25.63 62.32 -63.33
C ILE A 411 25.41 61.98 -64.80
N SER A 412 25.61 60.71 -65.16
CA SER A 412 25.27 60.21 -66.49
C SER A 412 23.75 60.04 -66.64
N GLU A 413 23.24 60.14 -67.87
CA GLU A 413 21.82 59.88 -68.19
C GLU A 413 21.33 58.51 -67.66
N THR A 414 22.25 57.54 -67.51
CA THR A 414 21.94 56.18 -67.03
C THR A 414 21.54 56.13 -65.55
N GLU A 415 22.05 57.03 -64.71
CA GLU A 415 21.72 57.06 -63.27
C GLU A 415 20.32 57.63 -63.04
N ILE A 416 19.93 58.64 -63.81
CA ILE A 416 18.59 59.24 -63.76
C ILE A 416 17.55 58.24 -64.27
N ALA A 417 17.85 57.51 -65.35
CA ALA A 417 16.99 56.43 -65.84
C ALA A 417 16.77 55.33 -64.78
N LEU A 418 17.82 54.96 -64.03
CA LEU A 418 17.72 54.00 -62.93
C LEU A 418 16.84 54.51 -61.77
N TRP A 419 16.93 55.80 -61.41
CA TRP A 419 16.05 56.39 -60.40
C TRP A 419 14.59 56.44 -60.86
N GLN A 420 14.33 56.75 -62.13
CA GLN A 420 12.99 56.72 -62.72
C GLN A 420 12.40 55.29 -62.75
N GLU A 421 13.19 54.28 -63.11
CA GLU A 421 12.75 52.88 -63.09
C GLU A 421 12.44 52.39 -61.65
N ARG A 422 13.29 52.76 -60.68
CA ARG A 422 13.06 52.44 -59.27
C ARG A 422 11.80 53.13 -58.73
N LEU A 423 11.60 54.40 -59.06
CA LEU A 423 10.43 55.19 -58.67
C LEU A 423 9.12 54.60 -59.24
N THR A 424 9.11 54.21 -60.52
CA THR A 424 7.92 53.60 -61.14
C THR A 424 7.57 52.23 -60.54
N LYS A 425 8.56 51.37 -60.28
CA LYS A 425 8.37 50.09 -59.58
C LYS A 425 7.84 50.28 -58.15
N LEU A 426 8.37 51.26 -57.42
CA LEU A 426 7.95 51.58 -56.05
C LEU A 426 6.51 52.14 -56.03
N ASN A 427 6.19 53.07 -56.93
CA ASN A 427 4.84 53.63 -57.10
C ASN A 427 3.80 52.54 -57.39
N LYS A 428 4.12 51.56 -58.24
CA LYS A 428 3.22 50.43 -58.52
C LYS A 428 2.91 49.62 -57.25
N LYS A 429 3.93 49.26 -56.46
CA LYS A 429 3.75 48.52 -55.20
C LYS A 429 2.95 49.32 -54.16
N ILE A 430 3.22 50.61 -54.01
CA ILE A 430 2.46 51.50 -53.11
C ILE A 430 0.98 51.55 -53.54
N ALA A 431 0.71 51.67 -54.85
CA ALA A 431 -0.65 51.70 -55.38
C ALA A 431 -1.40 50.37 -55.16
N GLU A 432 -0.75 49.22 -55.42
CA GLU A 432 -1.33 47.89 -55.16
C GLU A 432 -1.66 47.70 -53.67
N TYR A 433 -0.74 48.07 -52.76
CA TYR A 433 -0.96 47.98 -51.32
C TYR A 433 -2.08 48.93 -50.84
N LYS A 434 -2.08 50.20 -51.27
CA LYS A 434 -3.17 51.14 -50.96
C LYS A 434 -4.52 50.68 -51.52
N MET A 435 -4.56 50.07 -52.70
CA MET A 435 -5.79 49.55 -53.28
C MET A 435 -6.37 48.38 -52.46
N ASN A 436 -5.52 47.49 -51.94
CA ASN A 436 -5.96 46.41 -51.06
C ASN A 436 -6.49 46.94 -49.72
N LEU A 437 -5.83 47.94 -49.13
CA LEU A 437 -6.32 48.62 -47.92
C LEU A 437 -7.67 49.33 -48.15
N VAL A 438 -7.82 50.07 -49.25
CA VAL A 438 -9.09 50.73 -49.61
C VAL A 438 -10.22 49.71 -49.79
N ARG A 439 -9.95 48.54 -50.38
CA ARG A 439 -10.94 47.45 -50.47
C ARG A 439 -11.30 46.88 -49.10
N LEU A 440 -10.31 46.65 -48.24
CA LEU A 440 -10.49 46.19 -46.86
C LEU A 440 -11.36 47.17 -46.04
N GLY A 441 -11.13 48.48 -46.20
CA GLY A 441 -11.94 49.56 -45.64
C GLY A 441 -13.21 49.92 -46.43
N LYS A 442 -13.67 49.06 -47.35
CA LYS A 442 -14.91 49.22 -48.14
C LYS A 442 -15.02 50.55 -48.93
N GLY A 443 -13.90 51.14 -49.31
CA GLY A 443 -13.80 52.41 -50.03
C GLY A 443 -12.95 53.47 -49.32
N ASP A 444 -12.61 53.26 -48.05
CA ASP A 444 -11.79 54.19 -47.24
C ASP A 444 -10.42 53.57 -46.89
N LEU A 445 -9.36 54.37 -47.02
CA LEU A 445 -7.98 53.96 -46.71
C LEU A 445 -7.69 53.99 -45.21
N GLU A 446 -8.23 54.96 -44.47
CA GLU A 446 -8.02 55.07 -43.01
C GLU A 446 -8.75 53.94 -42.30
N GLU A 447 -9.97 53.62 -42.72
CA GLU A 447 -10.72 52.46 -42.23
C GLU A 447 -10.02 51.14 -42.55
N GLY A 448 -9.40 51.03 -43.73
CA GLY A 448 -8.61 49.87 -44.12
C GLY A 448 -7.35 49.69 -43.27
N LEU A 449 -6.66 50.78 -42.94
CA LEU A 449 -5.51 50.78 -42.02
C LEU A 449 -5.94 50.42 -40.60
N ARG A 450 -7.04 51.01 -40.10
CA ARG A 450 -7.60 50.72 -38.77
C ARG A 450 -7.96 49.24 -38.61
N LYS A 451 -8.64 48.67 -39.60
CA LYS A 451 -8.96 47.23 -39.68
C LYS A 451 -7.70 46.36 -39.73
N LEU A 452 -6.67 46.75 -40.49
CA LEU A 452 -5.41 46.00 -40.51
C LEU A 452 -4.70 46.01 -39.16
N SER A 453 -4.64 47.16 -38.47
CA SER A 453 -4.02 47.24 -37.13
C SER A 453 -4.81 46.47 -36.07
N GLU A 454 -6.15 46.54 -36.11
CA GLU A 454 -7.03 45.75 -35.25
C GLU A 454 -6.80 44.25 -35.46
N GLN A 455 -6.76 43.79 -36.71
CA GLN A 455 -6.50 42.38 -37.05
C GLN A 455 -5.08 41.91 -36.70
N ARG A 456 -4.06 42.80 -36.76
CA ARG A 456 -2.71 42.49 -36.23
C ARG A 456 -2.73 42.37 -34.71
N SER A 457 -3.42 43.27 -34.01
CA SER A 457 -3.55 43.26 -32.55
C SER A 457 -4.23 41.98 -32.06
N ILE A 458 -5.36 41.60 -32.68
CA ILE A 458 -6.10 40.36 -32.37
C ILE A 458 -5.19 39.13 -32.54
N ARG A 459 -4.43 39.05 -33.65
CA ARG A 459 -3.53 37.92 -33.91
C ARG A 459 -2.35 37.85 -32.93
N CYS A 460 -1.77 39.00 -32.57
CA CYS A 460 -0.70 39.08 -31.56
C CYS A 460 -1.20 38.67 -30.15
N GLU A 461 -2.42 39.08 -29.78
CA GLU A 461 -3.06 38.69 -28.52
C GLU A 461 -3.37 37.17 -28.48
N ILE A 462 -3.86 36.60 -29.60
CA ILE A 462 -4.02 35.15 -29.78
C ILE A 462 -2.67 34.42 -29.61
N GLU A 463 -1.61 34.87 -30.28
CA GLU A 463 -0.27 34.26 -30.17
C GLU A 463 0.27 34.31 -28.73
N THR A 464 0.02 35.41 -28.01
CA THR A 464 0.42 35.58 -26.61
C THR A 464 -0.36 34.63 -25.68
N ILE A 465 -1.69 34.56 -25.81
CA ILE A 465 -2.50 33.65 -25.00
C ILE A 465 -2.14 32.18 -25.27
N VAL A 466 -1.92 31.80 -26.54
CA VAL A 466 -1.48 30.46 -26.92
C VAL A 466 -0.11 30.12 -26.32
N ALA A 467 0.85 31.06 -26.35
CA ALA A 467 2.16 30.88 -25.75
C ALA A 467 2.11 30.77 -24.21
N GLU A 468 1.22 31.53 -23.55
CA GLU A 468 1.01 31.43 -22.10
C GLU A 468 0.34 30.12 -21.65
N LEU A 469 -0.52 29.53 -22.50
CA LEU A 469 -1.16 28.23 -22.23
C LEU A 469 -0.18 27.06 -22.43
N ASN A 470 0.83 27.21 -23.30
CA ASN A 470 1.95 26.27 -23.49
C ASN A 470 1.50 24.79 -23.67
N ARG A 471 0.51 24.57 -24.54
CA ARG A 471 -0.22 23.30 -24.72
C ARG A 471 -0.51 23.05 -26.20
N ASP A 472 -0.39 21.80 -26.63
CA ASP A 472 -0.66 21.40 -28.03
C ASP A 472 -2.15 21.13 -28.31
N ASP A 473 -2.98 20.99 -27.27
CA ASP A 473 -4.39 20.55 -27.33
C ASP A 473 -5.43 21.68 -27.15
N ILE A 474 -5.00 22.95 -27.25
CA ILE A 474 -5.83 24.14 -26.97
C ILE A 474 -7.15 24.14 -27.76
N ASP A 475 -7.16 23.69 -29.01
CA ASP A 475 -8.38 23.60 -29.83
C ASP A 475 -9.43 22.64 -29.23
N SER A 476 -8.99 21.55 -28.61
CA SER A 476 -9.85 20.59 -27.92
C SER A 476 -10.44 21.19 -26.63
N LEU A 477 -9.63 21.94 -25.88
CA LEU A 477 -10.09 22.65 -24.67
C LEU A 477 -11.14 23.71 -25.01
N VAL A 478 -10.93 24.48 -26.07
CA VAL A 478 -11.90 25.50 -26.55
C VAL A 478 -13.19 24.86 -27.07
N ALA A 479 -13.13 23.70 -27.74
CA ALA A 479 -14.33 22.98 -28.18
C ALA A 479 -15.18 22.43 -27.01
N ILE A 480 -14.57 22.22 -25.84
CA ILE A 480 -15.17 21.59 -24.66
C ILE A 480 -15.59 22.62 -23.59
N LEU A 481 -15.19 23.90 -23.72
CA LEU A 481 -15.52 25.02 -22.81
C LEU A 481 -16.97 25.01 -22.25
N PRO A 482 -18.04 24.81 -23.05
CA PRO A 482 -19.42 24.80 -22.54
C PRO A 482 -19.70 23.71 -21.48
N LEU A 483 -18.90 22.65 -21.40
CA LEU A 483 -19.07 21.59 -20.40
C LEU A 483 -18.60 22.01 -19.00
N ILE A 484 -17.86 23.12 -18.86
CA ILE A 484 -17.48 23.69 -17.55
C ILE A 484 -18.69 24.22 -16.79
N GLU A 485 -19.76 24.66 -17.48
CA GLU A 485 -20.98 25.19 -16.86
C GLU A 485 -21.72 24.18 -15.97
N LYS A 486 -21.36 22.89 -16.04
CA LYS A 486 -21.85 21.86 -15.12
C LYS A 486 -21.32 21.98 -13.70
N TYR A 487 -20.21 22.68 -13.48
CA TYR A 487 -19.54 22.79 -12.19
C TYR A 487 -19.66 24.22 -11.63
N PRO A 488 -20.13 24.40 -10.38
CA PRO A 488 -20.43 25.73 -9.84
C PRO A 488 -19.18 26.55 -9.47
N ASP A 489 -18.13 25.90 -8.95
CA ASP A 489 -16.90 26.56 -8.49
C ASP A 489 -15.69 25.61 -8.40
N GLU A 490 -14.48 26.19 -8.27
CA GLU A 490 -13.20 25.45 -8.15
C GLU A 490 -13.14 24.55 -6.91
N THR A 491 -13.78 24.94 -5.81
CA THR A 491 -13.75 24.19 -4.55
C THR A 491 -14.58 22.91 -4.67
N SER A 492 -15.72 22.96 -5.37
CA SER A 492 -16.49 21.77 -5.74
C SER A 492 -15.64 20.80 -6.55
N LEU A 493 -15.02 21.26 -7.64
CA LEU A 493 -14.12 20.43 -8.47
C LEU A 493 -12.95 19.85 -7.67
N PHE A 494 -12.38 20.60 -6.73
CA PHE A 494 -11.28 20.15 -5.88
C PHE A 494 -11.72 19.09 -4.87
N ASN A 495 -12.89 19.27 -4.25
CA ASN A 495 -13.48 18.30 -3.33
C ASN A 495 -13.88 16.99 -4.04
N ASP A 496 -14.49 17.09 -5.23
CA ASP A 496 -14.83 15.93 -6.05
C ASP A 496 -13.57 15.13 -6.44
N LEU A 497 -12.48 15.83 -6.79
CA LEU A 497 -11.19 15.23 -7.13
C LEU A 497 -10.52 14.57 -5.91
N ILE A 498 -10.64 15.15 -4.70
CA ILE A 498 -10.22 14.49 -3.46
C ILE A 498 -11.05 13.22 -3.20
N ALA A 499 -12.38 13.29 -3.28
CA ALA A 499 -13.26 12.16 -3.03
C ALA A 499 -13.01 11.00 -4.01
N ILE A 500 -12.75 11.32 -5.28
CA ILE A 500 -12.35 10.35 -6.32
C ILE A 500 -11.00 9.70 -6.00
N ARG A 501 -10.00 10.46 -5.51
CA ARG A 501 -8.71 9.91 -5.06
C ARG A 501 -8.80 9.06 -3.79
N GLU A 502 -9.67 9.42 -2.85
CA GLU A 502 -9.96 8.58 -1.69
C GLU A 502 -10.63 7.28 -2.12
N LYS A 503 -11.56 7.34 -3.08
CA LYS A 503 -12.18 6.16 -3.69
C LYS A 503 -11.14 5.29 -4.40
N GLU A 504 -10.25 5.86 -5.21
CA GLU A 504 -9.14 5.15 -5.86
C GLU A 504 -8.26 4.44 -4.83
N ASN A 505 -7.82 5.14 -3.78
CA ASN A 505 -7.00 4.56 -2.72
C ASN A 505 -7.70 3.42 -1.98
N ASN A 506 -9.02 3.51 -1.77
CA ASN A 506 -9.81 2.45 -1.15
C ASN A 506 -9.97 1.22 -2.07
N ILE A 507 -10.15 1.41 -3.38
CA ILE A 507 -10.13 0.32 -4.37
C ILE A 507 -8.75 -0.33 -4.42
N LEU A 508 -7.67 0.45 -4.47
CA LEU A 508 -6.29 -0.05 -4.45
C LEU A 508 -5.93 -0.81 -3.16
N LYS A 509 -6.51 -0.46 -2.01
CA LYS A 509 -6.39 -1.25 -0.77
C LYS A 509 -7.08 -2.61 -0.93
N LYS A 510 -8.31 -2.66 -1.44
CA LYS A 510 -9.04 -3.93 -1.70
C LYS A 510 -8.32 -4.82 -2.73
N LEU A 511 -7.76 -4.24 -3.79
CA LEU A 511 -6.99 -4.96 -4.80
C LEU A 511 -5.66 -5.54 -4.28
N LYS A 512 -5.16 -5.09 -3.13
CA LYS A 512 -3.98 -5.67 -2.46
C LYS A 512 -4.32 -6.90 -1.60
N THR A 513 -5.57 -7.01 -1.11
CA THR A 513 -5.99 -8.13 -0.25
C THR A 513 -6.50 -9.32 -1.07
N ILE A 514 -7.07 -9.06 -2.25
CA ILE A 514 -7.51 -10.08 -3.20
C ILE A 514 -6.33 -10.47 -4.11
N LYS A 515 -5.68 -11.58 -3.74
CA LYS A 515 -4.67 -12.26 -4.57
C LYS A 515 -5.32 -12.70 -5.89
N GLU A 516 -4.66 -12.44 -7.01
CA GLU A 516 -5.12 -12.91 -8.31
C GLU A 516 -4.97 -14.44 -8.40
N PRO A 517 -6.08 -15.20 -8.55
CA PRO A 517 -6.01 -16.66 -8.54
C PRO A 517 -5.45 -17.16 -9.87
N LEU A 518 -4.57 -18.16 -9.77
CA LEU A 518 -4.00 -18.89 -10.90
C LEU A 518 -3.25 -18.04 -11.94
N TYR A 519 -2.74 -16.86 -11.57
CA TYR A 519 -2.02 -15.93 -12.45
C TYR A 519 -0.82 -16.55 -13.21
N PHE A 520 -0.20 -17.57 -12.62
CA PHE A 520 0.94 -18.29 -13.21
C PHE A 520 0.54 -19.29 -14.31
N LEU A 521 -0.76 -19.61 -14.46
CA LEU A 521 -1.25 -20.46 -15.55
C LEU A 521 -1.36 -19.69 -16.85
N ASN A 522 -1.23 -20.40 -17.97
CA ASN A 522 -1.58 -19.85 -19.27
C ASN A 522 -3.09 -19.55 -19.34
N GLU A 523 -3.45 -18.43 -19.98
CA GLU A 523 -4.79 -17.84 -19.86
C GLU A 523 -5.93 -18.79 -20.29
N SER A 524 -5.72 -19.68 -21.26
CA SER A 524 -6.76 -20.64 -21.66
C SER A 524 -7.11 -21.67 -20.58
N THR A 525 -6.10 -22.13 -19.83
CA THR A 525 -6.29 -23.08 -18.72
C THR A 525 -6.96 -22.39 -17.54
N ARG A 526 -6.55 -21.14 -17.31
CA ARG A 526 -7.15 -20.25 -16.31
C ARG A 526 -8.63 -19.98 -16.61
N ILE A 527 -8.97 -19.60 -17.85
CA ILE A 527 -10.34 -19.46 -18.34
C ILE A 527 -11.14 -20.76 -18.18
N PHE A 528 -10.56 -21.92 -18.53
CA PHE A 528 -11.22 -23.21 -18.32
C PHE A 528 -11.59 -23.43 -16.84
N ILE A 529 -10.65 -23.21 -15.91
CA ILE A 529 -10.91 -23.41 -14.47
C ILE A 529 -11.97 -22.42 -13.94
N LEU A 530 -11.87 -21.16 -14.37
CA LEU A 530 -12.72 -20.07 -13.87
C LEU A 530 -14.13 -20.07 -14.47
N GLN A 531 -14.31 -20.49 -15.73
CA GLN A 531 -15.60 -20.45 -16.42
C GLN A 531 -16.23 -21.85 -16.63
N GLY A 532 -15.47 -22.93 -16.51
CA GLY A 532 -15.91 -24.31 -16.80
C GLY A 532 -16.86 -24.97 -15.80
N GLY A 533 -17.23 -24.28 -14.71
CA GLY A 533 -18.18 -24.80 -13.71
C GLY A 533 -17.79 -26.16 -13.13
N ASN A 534 -18.75 -27.07 -12.99
CA ASN A 534 -18.57 -28.42 -12.46
C ASN A 534 -17.48 -29.22 -13.23
N LEU A 535 -17.33 -29.00 -14.55
CA LEU A 535 -16.29 -29.67 -15.36
C LEU A 535 -14.88 -29.35 -14.87
N ALA A 536 -14.65 -28.08 -14.48
CA ALA A 536 -13.37 -27.65 -13.93
C ALA A 536 -13.16 -28.16 -12.49
N GLU A 537 -14.22 -28.22 -11.68
CA GLU A 537 -14.16 -28.74 -10.31
C GLU A 537 -13.75 -30.23 -10.31
N LYS A 538 -14.43 -31.06 -11.12
CA LYS A 538 -14.05 -32.46 -11.37
C LYS A 538 -12.62 -32.59 -11.90
N PHE A 539 -12.23 -31.76 -12.86
CA PHE A 539 -10.90 -31.85 -13.48
C PHE A 539 -9.77 -31.58 -12.47
N VAL A 540 -9.92 -30.55 -11.62
CA VAL A 540 -8.94 -30.25 -10.55
C VAL A 540 -8.96 -31.34 -9.49
N PHE A 541 -10.15 -31.84 -9.10
CA PHE A 541 -10.28 -32.95 -8.15
C PHE A 541 -9.57 -34.23 -8.64
N HIS A 542 -9.85 -34.69 -9.87
CA HIS A 542 -9.20 -35.88 -10.42
C HIS A 542 -7.70 -35.69 -10.66
N SER A 543 -7.24 -34.46 -10.95
CA SER A 543 -5.80 -34.13 -11.03
C SER A 543 -5.10 -34.32 -9.68
N LEU A 544 -5.73 -33.85 -8.59
CA LEU A 544 -5.21 -34.01 -7.22
C LEU A 544 -5.31 -35.46 -6.74
N LEU A 545 -6.38 -36.18 -7.10
CA LEU A 545 -6.54 -37.61 -6.81
C LEU A 545 -5.45 -38.45 -7.50
N LEU A 546 -5.07 -38.11 -8.73
CA LEU A 546 -3.96 -38.75 -9.43
C LEU A 546 -2.62 -38.47 -8.73
N MET A 547 -2.36 -37.22 -8.34
CA MET A 547 -1.16 -36.86 -7.54
C MET A 547 -1.08 -37.67 -6.24
N GLN A 548 -2.20 -37.81 -5.53
CA GLN A 548 -2.27 -38.60 -4.29
C GLN A 548 -1.97 -40.09 -4.53
N LYS A 549 -2.51 -40.69 -5.59
CA LYS A 549 -2.22 -42.10 -5.95
C LYS A 549 -0.73 -42.27 -6.33
N LEU A 550 -0.15 -41.31 -7.05
CA LEU A 550 1.26 -41.33 -7.48
C LEU A 550 2.27 -41.20 -6.32
N ASP A 551 1.96 -40.38 -5.31
CA ASP A 551 2.79 -40.22 -4.11
C ASP A 551 2.73 -41.46 -3.20
N LYS A 552 1.54 -42.04 -3.04
CA LYS A 552 1.34 -43.29 -2.28
C LYS A 552 1.79 -44.57 -2.99
N GLY A 553 1.98 -44.53 -4.31
CA GLY A 553 2.34 -45.70 -5.12
C GLY A 553 1.19 -46.69 -5.33
N GLU A 554 -0.05 -46.20 -5.46
CA GLU A 554 -1.26 -47.02 -5.63
C GLU A 554 -1.56 -47.31 -7.12
N GLU A 555 -1.67 -48.59 -7.50
CA GLU A 555 -2.29 -49.03 -8.75
C GLU A 555 -3.62 -49.77 -8.45
N PRO A 556 -4.70 -49.62 -9.24
CA PRO A 556 -4.76 -48.99 -10.57
C PRO A 556 -5.48 -47.62 -10.62
N ILE A 557 -5.36 -46.98 -11.79
CA ILE A 557 -5.84 -45.61 -12.09
C ILE A 557 -7.34 -45.57 -12.49
N GLY A 558 -8.05 -46.70 -12.47
CA GLY A 558 -9.39 -46.87 -13.06
C GLY A 558 -10.49 -45.89 -12.60
N ASP A 559 -10.36 -45.29 -11.41
CA ASP A 559 -11.33 -44.33 -10.85
C ASP A 559 -11.03 -42.86 -11.20
N VAL A 560 -9.94 -42.58 -11.93
CA VAL A 560 -9.51 -41.22 -12.27
C VAL A 560 -10.06 -40.83 -13.64
N VAL A 561 -10.99 -39.87 -13.66
CA VAL A 561 -11.59 -39.36 -14.90
C VAL A 561 -10.80 -38.15 -15.41
N LEU A 562 -9.76 -38.42 -16.21
CA LEU A 562 -8.93 -37.41 -16.90
C LEU A 562 -8.62 -37.86 -18.34
N PRO A 563 -8.33 -36.94 -19.27
CA PRO A 563 -7.74 -37.27 -20.57
C PRO A 563 -6.46 -38.10 -20.41
N SER A 564 -6.29 -39.17 -21.20
CA SER A 564 -5.14 -40.08 -21.11
C SER A 564 -3.81 -39.36 -21.38
N ARG A 565 -3.80 -38.32 -22.20
CA ARG A 565 -2.64 -37.44 -22.43
C ARG A 565 -2.18 -36.73 -21.15
N ILE A 566 -3.10 -36.36 -20.25
CA ILE A 566 -2.81 -35.65 -19.00
C ILE A 566 -2.32 -36.65 -17.96
N ILE A 567 -2.96 -37.83 -17.86
CA ILE A 567 -2.51 -38.92 -16.98
C ILE A 567 -1.06 -39.30 -17.29
N ARG A 568 -0.76 -39.65 -18.55
CA ARG A 568 0.59 -40.03 -19.01
C ARG A 568 1.63 -38.92 -18.82
N ALA A 569 1.22 -37.66 -18.96
CA ALA A 569 2.10 -36.53 -18.74
C ALA A 569 2.41 -36.32 -17.24
N MET A 570 1.42 -36.47 -16.36
CA MET A 570 1.60 -36.33 -14.92
C MET A 570 2.42 -37.48 -14.34
N GLU A 571 2.17 -38.73 -14.76
CA GLU A 571 3.01 -39.90 -14.42
C GLU A 571 4.48 -39.64 -14.78
N LYS A 572 4.74 -39.23 -16.03
CA LYS A 572 6.08 -38.93 -16.52
C LYS A 572 6.74 -37.79 -15.73
N TRP A 573 6.00 -36.71 -15.48
CA TRP A 573 6.46 -35.54 -14.72
C TRP A 573 6.79 -35.90 -13.26
N TRP A 574 5.98 -36.74 -12.63
CA TRP A 574 6.15 -37.18 -11.24
C TRP A 574 7.49 -37.90 -11.04
N TYR A 575 7.77 -38.91 -11.88
CA TYR A 575 9.01 -39.67 -11.84
C TYR A 575 10.24 -38.90 -12.36
N GLN A 576 10.05 -37.81 -13.11
CA GLN A 576 11.17 -36.99 -13.62
C GLN A 576 11.60 -35.87 -12.66
N GLN A 577 10.66 -35.28 -11.91
CA GLN A 577 10.97 -34.15 -11.02
C GLN A 577 9.95 -33.89 -9.89
N GLY A 578 8.69 -34.30 -10.05
CA GLY A 578 7.63 -33.97 -9.07
C GLY A 578 7.94 -34.47 -7.65
N LYS A 579 8.49 -35.68 -7.54
CA LYS A 579 8.93 -36.26 -6.26
C LYS A 579 10.03 -35.43 -5.57
N ASP A 580 11.07 -35.07 -6.32
CA ASP A 580 12.20 -34.25 -5.83
C ASP A 580 11.77 -32.84 -5.42
N MET A 581 10.66 -32.32 -5.97
CA MET A 581 10.08 -31.03 -5.57
C MET A 581 9.35 -31.16 -4.23
N LEU A 582 8.52 -32.19 -4.05
CA LEU A 582 7.79 -32.45 -2.80
C LEU A 582 8.76 -32.61 -1.61
N ASP A 583 9.83 -33.40 -1.79
CA ASP A 583 10.83 -33.66 -0.75
C ASP A 583 11.59 -32.40 -0.31
N LYS A 584 11.77 -31.40 -1.21
CA LYS A 584 12.36 -30.10 -0.85
C LYS A 584 11.39 -29.23 -0.04
N MET A 585 10.10 -29.23 -0.36
CA MET A 585 9.10 -28.40 0.33
C MET A 585 8.95 -28.80 1.79
N ARG A 586 9.06 -30.11 2.10
CA ARG A 586 9.00 -30.69 3.46
C ARG A 586 10.06 -30.14 4.46
N SER A 587 11.03 -29.32 4.02
CA SER A 587 12.25 -29.00 4.76
C SER A 587 12.41 -27.55 5.26
N SER A 588 11.36 -26.70 5.32
CA SER A 588 11.49 -25.25 5.68
C SER A 588 10.43 -24.73 6.67
N ARG A 589 10.85 -23.95 7.67
CA ARG A 589 10.01 -23.22 8.67
C ARG A 589 10.68 -21.88 9.07
N GLY A 590 9.91 -20.90 9.57
CA GLY A 590 10.38 -19.57 10.00
C GLY A 590 9.58 -18.94 11.15
N GLU A 591 9.97 -17.73 11.59
CA GLU A 591 9.41 -16.94 12.73
C GLU A 591 9.84 -15.44 12.63
N ASP A 592 9.05 -14.47 13.14
CA ASP A 592 9.51 -13.31 13.98
C ASP A 592 8.46 -12.17 14.31
N ARG A 593 8.39 -11.74 15.61
CA ARG A 593 8.30 -10.34 16.20
C ARG A 593 7.02 -9.62 16.75
N GLU A 594 7.28 -8.79 17.80
CA GLU A 594 6.44 -7.83 18.61
C GLU A 594 6.33 -6.38 17.98
N PRO A 595 6.17 -5.17 18.67
CA PRO A 595 5.98 -4.76 20.11
C PRO A 595 5.07 -3.54 20.53
N TYR A 596 4.69 -3.51 21.83
CA TYR A 596 4.44 -2.42 22.83
C TYR A 596 3.84 -1.00 22.54
N GLY A 597 2.98 -0.50 23.47
CA GLY A 597 2.76 0.95 23.78
C GLY A 597 1.50 1.35 24.61
N VAL A 598 1.56 2.30 25.57
CA VAL A 598 0.45 2.67 26.52
C VAL A 598 0.30 4.20 26.77
N THR A 599 -0.90 4.72 27.12
CA THR A 599 -1.20 6.14 27.46
C THR A 599 -2.17 6.35 28.68
N LEU A 600 -2.67 7.59 28.89
CA LEU A 600 -3.27 8.20 30.11
C LEU A 600 -4.49 7.51 30.78
N ARG A 601 -4.78 7.87 32.05
CA ARG A 601 -5.70 7.16 32.97
C ARG A 601 -7.16 7.65 32.93
N ARG A 602 -8.07 6.75 32.55
CA ARG A 602 -9.55 6.87 32.46
C ARG A 602 -10.29 6.64 33.80
N PRO A 603 -11.59 6.98 33.92
CA PRO A 603 -12.47 6.44 34.98
C PRO A 603 -12.40 4.92 35.06
N VAL A 604 -12.66 4.35 36.24
CA VAL A 604 -12.56 2.90 36.47
C VAL A 604 -13.81 2.39 37.17
N ILE A 605 -14.67 1.70 36.44
CA ILE A 605 -15.80 0.96 37.04
C ILE A 605 -15.23 -0.19 37.89
N LYS A 606 -15.86 -0.50 39.03
CA LYS A 606 -15.44 -1.53 39.99
C LYS A 606 -16.60 -2.38 40.48
N LEU A 607 -16.34 -3.67 40.69
CA LEU A 607 -17.23 -4.61 41.39
C LEU A 607 -16.89 -4.63 42.88
N ASP A 608 -17.88 -4.37 43.73
CA ASP A 608 -17.80 -4.55 45.17
C ASP A 608 -18.43 -5.90 45.55
N THR A 609 -17.61 -6.92 45.81
CA THR A 609 -18.11 -8.25 46.19
C THR A 609 -18.57 -8.35 47.66
N VAL A 610 -18.28 -7.35 48.50
CA VAL A 610 -18.73 -7.31 49.90
C VAL A 610 -20.16 -6.79 49.98
N VAL A 611 -20.44 -5.70 49.26
CA VAL A 611 -21.79 -5.10 49.15
C VAL A 611 -22.60 -5.70 47.99
N ARG A 612 -21.95 -6.46 47.09
CA ARG A 612 -22.53 -7.10 45.90
C ARG A 612 -23.16 -6.09 44.94
N THR A 613 -22.44 -5.00 44.66
CA THR A 613 -22.85 -3.88 43.79
C THR A 613 -21.71 -3.40 42.90
N ILE A 614 -22.02 -2.60 41.87
CA ILE A 614 -21.04 -1.98 40.98
C ILE A 614 -20.88 -0.48 41.34
N LYS A 615 -19.67 0.05 41.23
CA LYS A 615 -19.26 1.41 41.58
C LYS A 615 -18.36 2.01 40.50
N VAL A 616 -18.11 3.32 40.54
CA VAL A 616 -17.16 4.04 39.68
C VAL A 616 -16.10 4.68 40.56
N GLU A 617 -14.84 4.31 40.41
CA GLU A 617 -13.68 5.03 40.95
C GLU A 617 -13.14 5.99 39.87
N PHE A 618 -13.11 7.29 40.15
CA PHE A 618 -12.42 8.25 39.30
C PHE A 618 -11.01 8.53 39.86
N PRO A 619 -9.92 8.15 39.15
CA PRO A 619 -8.56 8.30 39.67
C PRO A 619 -8.06 9.75 39.63
N GLU A 620 -7.09 10.05 40.49
CA GLU A 620 -6.41 11.34 40.60
C GLU A 620 -5.88 11.86 39.24
N GLN A 621 -6.41 13.00 38.80
CA GLN A 621 -6.03 13.69 37.56
C GLN A 621 -5.16 14.91 37.88
N THR A 622 -4.09 15.13 37.10
CA THR A 622 -3.31 16.39 37.18
C THR A 622 -4.07 17.52 36.48
N VAL A 623 -4.31 18.62 37.18
CA VAL A 623 -5.01 19.81 36.67
C VAL A 623 -4.15 21.06 36.82
N GLY A 624 -4.28 22.00 35.87
CA GLY A 624 -3.40 23.17 35.77
C GLY A 624 -3.62 24.27 36.82
N GLY A 625 -4.56 24.10 37.76
CA GLY A 625 -4.94 25.13 38.72
C GLY A 625 -5.88 24.63 39.81
N SER A 626 -6.08 25.46 40.83
CA SER A 626 -7.13 25.27 41.85
C SER A 626 -8.51 25.67 41.30
N VAL A 627 -9.05 24.86 40.39
CA VAL A 627 -10.35 25.10 39.74
C VAL A 627 -11.37 24.07 40.19
N ARG A 628 -12.66 24.42 40.23
CA ARG A 628 -13.74 23.47 40.56
C ARG A 628 -13.75 22.34 39.52
N ALA A 629 -13.51 21.12 40.00
CA ALA A 629 -13.55 19.90 39.19
C ALA A 629 -14.88 19.18 39.43
N THR A 630 -15.47 18.63 38.36
CA THR A 630 -16.79 17.98 38.41
C THR A 630 -16.81 16.79 37.46
N LEU A 631 -17.43 15.68 37.86
CA LEU A 631 -17.70 14.51 37.04
C LEU A 631 -19.21 14.36 36.86
N VAL A 632 -19.68 14.31 35.62
CA VAL A 632 -21.07 13.97 35.27
C VAL A 632 -21.11 12.55 34.73
N ILE A 633 -22.06 11.74 35.17
CA ILE A 633 -22.33 10.38 34.70
C ILE A 633 -23.73 10.37 34.08
N ARG A 634 -23.89 9.85 32.86
CA ARG A 634 -25.17 9.82 32.13
C ARG A 634 -25.34 8.50 31.36
N GLY A 635 -26.51 7.86 31.47
CA GLY A 635 -26.92 6.72 30.62
C GLY A 635 -27.74 7.16 29.39
N GLU A 636 -28.16 6.22 28.54
CA GLU A 636 -29.05 6.53 27.39
C GLU A 636 -30.47 6.96 27.82
N SER A 637 -30.88 6.61 29.04
CA SER A 637 -32.12 7.08 29.69
C SER A 637 -32.12 8.58 30.09
N ASP A 638 -31.06 9.33 29.76
CA ASP A 638 -30.86 10.77 30.00
C ASP A 638 -30.88 11.21 31.49
N ILE A 639 -30.88 10.26 32.42
CA ILE A 639 -30.69 10.50 33.86
C ILE A 639 -29.20 10.81 34.10
N ALA A 640 -28.91 12.03 34.57
CA ALA A 640 -27.56 12.50 34.83
C ALA A 640 -27.27 12.67 36.33
N SER A 641 -26.14 12.15 36.79
CA SER A 641 -25.60 12.32 38.15
C SER A 641 -24.36 13.21 38.13
N GLU A 642 -24.35 14.31 38.89
CA GLU A 642 -23.26 15.28 38.95
C GLU A 642 -22.53 15.22 40.30
N VAL A 643 -21.21 14.95 40.26
CA VAL A 643 -20.37 14.74 41.44
C VAL A 643 -19.21 15.74 41.45
N ASN A 644 -19.09 16.52 42.52
CA ASN A 644 -18.02 17.51 42.68
C ASN A 644 -16.73 16.85 43.18
N ILE A 645 -15.60 17.11 42.52
CA ILE A 645 -14.30 16.53 42.87
C ILE A 645 -13.43 17.58 43.58
N PRO A 646 -12.86 17.29 44.78
CA PRO A 646 -11.94 18.19 45.43
C PRO A 646 -10.62 18.27 44.67
N VAL A 647 -9.99 19.44 44.63
CA VAL A 647 -8.68 19.67 44.00
C VAL A 647 -7.68 20.11 45.05
N HIS A 648 -6.54 19.44 45.09
CA HIS A 648 -5.46 19.66 46.06
C HIS A 648 -4.19 20.14 45.35
N LYS A 649 -3.42 21.03 45.99
CA LYS A 649 -2.11 21.45 45.48
C LYS A 649 -1.04 20.48 45.97
N VAL A 650 -0.28 19.88 45.05
CA VAL A 650 0.69 18.82 45.34
C VAL A 650 2.15 19.31 45.22
N GLY A 651 2.38 20.44 44.54
CA GLY A 651 3.68 21.11 44.45
C GLY A 651 3.56 22.56 43.97
N GLU A 652 4.68 23.25 43.72
CA GLU A 652 4.63 24.53 43.00
C GLU A 652 4.10 24.32 41.58
N GLY A 653 3.06 25.07 41.20
CA GLY A 653 2.39 24.96 39.90
C GLY A 653 1.56 23.69 39.66
N GLN A 654 1.62 22.66 40.52
CA GLN A 654 0.95 21.39 40.30
C GLN A 654 -0.25 21.17 41.23
N TYR A 655 -1.42 20.97 40.64
CA TYR A 655 -2.67 20.61 41.33
C TYR A 655 -3.16 19.25 40.82
N ARG A 656 -3.85 18.50 41.69
CA ARG A 656 -4.43 17.20 41.34
C ARG A 656 -5.80 17.00 41.98
N THR A 657 -6.67 16.23 41.35
CA THR A 657 -8.01 15.90 41.88
C THR A 657 -7.93 14.79 42.92
N GLY A 658 -8.77 14.82 43.95
CA GLY A 658 -8.97 13.64 44.81
C GLY A 658 -9.56 12.45 44.04
N ILE A 659 -9.38 11.25 44.58
CA ILE A 659 -10.07 10.04 44.12
C ILE A 659 -11.51 10.07 44.65
N ILE A 660 -12.48 9.66 43.84
CA ILE A 660 -13.91 9.57 44.22
C ILE A 660 -14.50 8.22 43.81
N ASP A 661 -15.26 7.62 44.73
CA ASP A 661 -16.10 6.45 44.49
C ASP A 661 -17.59 6.86 44.43
N VAL A 662 -18.33 6.36 43.43
CA VAL A 662 -19.78 6.59 43.22
C VAL A 662 -20.50 5.26 42.99
N ASN A 663 -21.70 5.05 43.56
CA ASN A 663 -22.52 3.86 43.25
C ASN A 663 -23.10 3.94 41.84
N PHE A 664 -23.27 2.79 41.17
CA PHE A 664 -23.56 2.71 39.73
C PHE A 664 -24.89 1.99 39.45
N GLU A 665 -25.94 2.75 39.10
CA GLU A 665 -27.32 2.28 38.96
C GLU A 665 -28.04 3.10 37.87
N PRO A 666 -28.90 2.50 37.00
CA PRO A 666 -29.13 1.08 36.71
C PRO A 666 -28.19 0.52 35.60
N PRO A 667 -28.26 -0.78 35.26
CA PRO A 667 -27.67 -1.32 34.02
C PRO A 667 -28.22 -0.64 32.76
N GLU A 668 -27.31 -0.11 31.94
CA GLU A 668 -27.58 0.60 30.67
C GLU A 668 -26.58 0.09 29.60
N PRO A 669 -26.90 0.16 28.29
CA PRO A 669 -26.00 -0.28 27.23
C PRO A 669 -24.74 0.59 27.11
N VAL A 670 -24.84 1.88 27.44
CA VAL A 670 -23.76 2.86 27.31
C VAL A 670 -23.80 3.86 28.46
N TYR A 671 -22.62 4.19 28.98
CA TYR A 671 -22.41 5.23 29.99
C TYR A 671 -21.45 6.30 29.48
N HIS A 672 -21.86 7.55 29.64
CA HIS A 672 -21.08 8.75 29.32
C HIS A 672 -20.59 9.43 30.60
N PHE A 673 -19.28 9.58 30.72
CA PHE A 673 -18.60 10.27 31.82
C PHE A 673 -18.02 11.58 31.30
N GLU A 674 -18.41 12.73 31.86
CA GLU A 674 -17.82 14.04 31.52
C GLU A 674 -17.07 14.63 32.72
N PHE A 675 -15.76 14.79 32.62
CA PHE A 675 -14.95 15.53 33.58
C PHE A 675 -14.71 16.97 33.11
N ARG A 676 -14.97 17.92 34.01
CA ARG A 676 -14.84 19.36 33.76
C ARG A 676 -14.02 20.00 34.89
N ALA A 677 -12.87 20.59 34.57
CA ALA A 677 -12.03 21.32 35.52
C ALA A 677 -11.34 22.53 34.85
N GLY A 678 -11.96 23.70 34.92
CA GLY A 678 -11.52 24.89 34.19
C GLY A 678 -11.63 24.70 32.68
N GLU A 679 -10.54 24.96 31.95
CA GLU A 679 -10.42 24.70 30.50
C GLU A 679 -10.35 23.20 30.16
N ILE A 680 -10.10 22.32 31.14
CA ILE A 680 -9.98 20.88 30.90
C ILE A 680 -11.38 20.26 30.83
N PHE A 681 -11.82 19.96 29.61
CA PHE A 681 -12.97 19.11 29.31
C PHE A 681 -12.50 17.77 28.77
N ARG A 682 -12.97 16.66 29.36
CA ARG A 682 -12.80 15.31 28.82
C ARG A 682 -14.07 14.51 29.00
N SER A 683 -14.47 13.80 27.96
CA SER A 683 -15.53 12.80 28.03
C SER A 683 -14.98 11.40 27.74
N TRP A 684 -15.46 10.40 28.47
CA TRP A 684 -15.25 8.99 28.18
C TRP A 684 -16.61 8.32 27.96
N LYS A 685 -16.67 7.45 26.95
CA LYS A 685 -17.79 6.51 26.76
C LYS A 685 -17.31 5.15 27.24
N ILE A 686 -18.06 4.51 28.13
CA ILE A 686 -17.81 3.14 28.57
C ILE A 686 -19.07 2.32 28.25
N ASN A 687 -18.88 1.15 27.63
CA ASN A 687 -19.99 0.26 27.30
C ASN A 687 -20.45 -0.50 28.55
N GLY A 688 -21.76 -0.70 28.67
CA GLY A 688 -22.41 -1.47 29.73
C GLY A 688 -23.00 -2.77 29.21
N ILE A 689 -24.12 -3.20 29.82
CA ILE A 689 -24.86 -4.39 29.36
C ILE A 689 -26.07 -3.93 28.55
N GLY A 690 -26.16 -4.41 27.30
CA GLY A 690 -27.26 -4.13 26.39
C GLY A 690 -26.83 -4.18 24.92
N GLY A 691 -27.78 -4.39 24.01
CA GLY A 691 -27.49 -4.62 22.60
C GLY A 691 -26.65 -5.88 22.39
N ASN A 692 -25.50 -5.75 21.74
CA ASN A 692 -24.58 -6.84 21.43
C ASN A 692 -23.59 -7.19 22.57
N ASN A 693 -23.78 -6.65 23.79
CA ASN A 693 -22.91 -6.97 24.92
C ASN A 693 -23.69 -7.57 26.09
N ALA A 694 -23.57 -8.89 26.24
CA ALA A 694 -24.32 -9.69 27.21
C ALA A 694 -23.65 -9.83 28.58
N CYS A 695 -22.39 -9.41 28.75
CA CYS A 695 -21.62 -9.60 29.98
C CYS A 695 -20.49 -8.57 30.16
N LEU A 696 -20.09 -8.33 31.40
CA LEU A 696 -19.00 -7.41 31.79
C LEU A 696 -17.84 -8.19 32.42
N LEU A 697 -16.61 -7.88 32.02
CA LEU A 697 -15.41 -8.48 32.59
C LEU A 697 -14.70 -7.50 33.54
N PHE A 698 -14.22 -7.99 34.68
CA PHE A 698 -13.48 -7.24 35.69
C PHE A 698 -12.17 -7.97 36.03
N SER A 699 -11.12 -7.24 36.35
CA SER A 699 -9.83 -7.78 36.81
C SER A 699 -9.89 -8.40 38.20
N SER A 700 -8.82 -9.11 38.61
CA SER A 700 -8.60 -9.55 40.00
C SER A 700 -8.69 -8.42 41.04
N GLN A 701 -8.32 -7.19 40.65
CA GLN A 701 -8.52 -5.96 41.44
C GLN A 701 -9.97 -5.44 41.43
N ARG A 702 -10.90 -6.23 40.87
CA ARG A 702 -12.32 -5.95 40.68
C ARG A 702 -12.62 -4.72 39.82
N LYS A 703 -11.68 -4.28 38.97
CA LYS A 703 -11.85 -3.13 38.06
C LYS A 703 -12.30 -3.60 36.69
N LEU A 704 -13.32 -2.97 36.10
CA LEU A 704 -13.86 -3.31 34.78
C LEU A 704 -12.77 -3.25 33.70
N ILE A 705 -12.81 -4.22 32.80
CA ILE A 705 -11.93 -4.39 31.67
C ILE A 705 -12.73 -4.06 30.40
N GLU A 706 -12.62 -2.81 29.95
CA GLU A 706 -13.35 -2.28 28.79
C GLU A 706 -12.85 -2.80 27.44
N ASP A 707 -11.64 -3.35 27.38
CA ASP A 707 -11.07 -3.97 26.17
C ASP A 707 -11.38 -5.48 26.06
N GLU A 708 -12.27 -6.00 26.93
CA GLU A 708 -12.75 -7.40 26.94
C GLU A 708 -11.59 -8.44 26.90
N ARG A 709 -10.45 -8.09 27.50
CA ARG A 709 -9.27 -8.97 27.59
C ARG A 709 -9.19 -9.71 28.92
N LEU A 710 -8.88 -10.99 28.87
CA LEU A 710 -8.59 -11.76 30.08
C LEU A 710 -7.27 -11.28 30.71
N PRO A 711 -7.25 -10.94 32.01
CA PRO A 711 -6.04 -10.57 32.74
C PRO A 711 -5.15 -11.80 33.00
N GLU A 712 -3.90 -11.58 33.43
CA GLU A 712 -2.92 -12.67 33.58
C GLU A 712 -3.25 -13.69 34.67
N ASP A 713 -3.71 -13.24 35.85
CA ASP A 713 -3.93 -14.12 37.00
C ASP A 713 -5.38 -14.63 37.10
N GLY A 714 -6.36 -13.73 37.01
CA GLY A 714 -7.77 -14.04 37.26
C GLY A 714 -8.71 -12.84 37.12
N ALA A 715 -9.99 -13.10 36.89
CA ALA A 715 -11.01 -12.11 36.56
C ALA A 715 -12.31 -12.35 37.32
N TYR A 716 -13.14 -11.32 37.49
CA TYR A 716 -14.55 -11.49 37.82
C TYR A 716 -15.38 -11.22 36.56
N LEU A 717 -16.24 -12.14 36.17
CA LEU A 717 -17.21 -11.96 35.08
C LEU A 717 -18.57 -11.63 35.69
N VAL A 718 -19.35 -10.74 35.07
CA VAL A 718 -20.76 -10.46 35.41
C VAL A 718 -21.63 -10.70 34.18
N ALA A 719 -22.69 -11.49 34.30
CA ALA A 719 -23.62 -11.84 33.21
C ALA A 719 -25.01 -12.17 33.78
N PRO A 720 -26.08 -12.23 32.95
CA PRO A 720 -27.41 -12.62 33.40
C PRO A 720 -27.40 -13.95 34.15
N ALA A 721 -28.21 -14.06 35.21
CA ALA A 721 -28.38 -15.30 35.96
C ALA A 721 -28.79 -16.46 35.01
N GLY A 722 -28.12 -17.61 35.14
CA GLY A 722 -28.31 -18.76 34.24
C GLY A 722 -27.33 -18.85 33.05
N SER A 723 -26.40 -17.90 32.91
CA SER A 723 -25.32 -17.98 31.91
C SER A 723 -24.31 -19.10 32.23
N MET A 724 -23.73 -19.72 31.20
CA MET A 724 -22.68 -20.73 31.30
C MET A 724 -21.30 -20.15 30.94
N VAL A 725 -20.27 -20.53 31.68
CA VAL A 725 -18.87 -20.13 31.45
C VAL A 725 -18.03 -21.37 31.16
N MET A 726 -17.17 -21.31 30.13
CA MET A 726 -16.31 -22.41 29.69
C MET A 726 -14.89 -21.90 29.38
N PRO A 727 -13.80 -22.59 29.75
CA PRO A 727 -13.74 -23.86 30.51
C PRO A 727 -14.31 -23.74 31.93
N VAL A 728 -14.96 -24.81 32.42
CA VAL A 728 -15.63 -24.82 33.73
C VAL A 728 -14.60 -24.81 34.86
N GLU A 729 -13.43 -25.37 34.61
CA GLU A 729 -12.26 -25.45 35.49
C GLU A 729 -11.73 -24.06 35.91
N ALA A 730 -12.00 -23.02 35.10
CA ALA A 730 -11.68 -21.64 35.41
C ALA A 730 -12.51 -21.11 36.59
N VAL A 731 -13.77 -21.55 36.73
CA VAL A 731 -14.72 -21.00 37.70
C VAL A 731 -14.35 -21.45 39.12
N LYS A 732 -14.09 -20.49 40.01
CA LYS A 732 -13.78 -20.73 41.44
C LYS A 732 -14.86 -20.24 42.40
N GLU A 733 -15.57 -19.18 42.04
CA GLU A 733 -16.68 -18.62 42.84
C GLU A 733 -17.85 -18.27 41.91
N GLN A 734 -19.09 -18.36 42.40
CA GLN A 734 -20.32 -17.90 41.72
C GLN A 734 -21.29 -17.34 42.76
N GLU A 735 -21.76 -16.11 42.58
CA GLU A 735 -22.65 -15.41 43.53
C GLU A 735 -23.57 -14.40 42.81
N ARG A 736 -24.70 -14.05 43.43
CA ARG A 736 -25.70 -13.13 42.84
C ARG A 736 -25.53 -11.67 43.32
N LEU A 737 -25.68 -10.72 42.40
CA LEU A 737 -25.61 -9.27 42.68
C LEU A 737 -26.88 -8.74 43.35
N THR A 738 -26.83 -7.50 43.85
CA THR A 738 -27.90 -6.87 44.63
C THR A 738 -28.29 -5.48 44.09
N GLY A 739 -29.41 -4.94 44.59
CA GLY A 739 -29.95 -3.65 44.15
C GLY A 739 -30.39 -3.69 42.68
N SER A 740 -30.08 -2.63 41.94
CA SER A 740 -30.42 -2.46 40.52
C SER A 740 -29.73 -3.47 39.58
N TRP A 741 -28.84 -4.33 40.08
CA TRP A 741 -28.15 -5.39 39.35
C TRP A 741 -28.61 -6.80 39.75
N SER A 742 -29.73 -6.93 40.47
CA SER A 742 -30.15 -8.21 41.07
C SER A 742 -30.55 -9.32 40.09
N ASP A 743 -30.67 -9.07 38.78
CA ASP A 743 -30.88 -10.10 37.75
C ASP A 743 -29.57 -10.68 37.18
N TYR A 744 -28.42 -10.26 37.72
CA TYR A 744 -27.09 -10.65 37.28
C TYR A 744 -26.34 -11.45 38.36
N GLU A 745 -25.50 -12.37 37.89
CA GLU A 745 -24.55 -13.13 38.70
C GLU A 745 -23.12 -12.71 38.38
N TYR A 746 -22.22 -12.93 39.32
CA TYR A 746 -20.78 -12.81 39.11
C TYR A 746 -20.05 -14.13 39.36
N TRP A 747 -19.04 -14.41 38.53
CA TRP A 747 -18.14 -15.55 38.67
C TRP A 747 -16.72 -15.05 38.90
N TYR A 748 -15.96 -15.66 39.82
CA TYR A 748 -14.51 -15.49 39.86
C TYR A 748 -13.85 -16.58 39.02
N LEU A 749 -12.97 -16.18 38.11
CA LEU A 749 -12.26 -17.00 37.14
C LEU A 749 -10.75 -16.99 37.46
N ASP A 750 -10.19 -18.17 37.65
CA ASP A 750 -8.75 -18.45 37.70
C ASP A 750 -8.24 -18.68 36.27
N LEU A 751 -7.20 -17.95 35.86
CA LEU A 751 -6.76 -17.87 34.46
C LEU A 751 -5.32 -18.39 34.25
N ASP A 752 -4.75 -19.08 35.25
CA ASP A 752 -3.45 -19.75 35.11
C ASP A 752 -3.52 -20.85 34.03
N GLY A 753 -2.83 -20.61 32.90
CA GLY A 753 -2.85 -21.50 31.73
C GLY A 753 -4.08 -21.42 30.83
N ILE A 754 -4.97 -20.42 31.01
CA ILE A 754 -6.21 -20.28 30.21
C ILE A 754 -6.16 -19.01 29.36
N ASP A 755 -6.02 -19.17 28.03
CA ASP A 755 -5.91 -18.04 27.10
C ASP A 755 -7.26 -17.45 26.66
N ALA A 756 -8.35 -18.21 26.77
CA ALA A 756 -9.67 -17.83 26.28
C ALA A 756 -10.80 -18.43 27.13
N VAL A 757 -11.89 -17.68 27.27
CA VAL A 757 -13.10 -18.06 28.01
C VAL A 757 -14.33 -17.73 27.18
N LEU A 758 -15.21 -18.71 26.98
CA LEU A 758 -16.51 -18.57 26.34
C LEU A 758 -17.59 -18.37 27.41
N VAL A 759 -18.45 -17.38 27.21
CA VAL A 759 -19.61 -17.08 28.05
C VAL A 759 -20.86 -17.18 27.19
N ARG A 760 -21.76 -18.11 27.53
CA ARG A 760 -22.99 -18.37 26.78
C ARG A 760 -24.20 -18.03 27.64
N THR A 761 -25.01 -17.09 27.17
CA THR A 761 -26.32 -16.74 27.72
C THR A 761 -27.43 -17.51 26.98
N GLU A 762 -28.70 -17.32 27.34
CA GLU A 762 -29.82 -17.92 26.59
C GLU A 762 -29.91 -17.43 25.13
N THR A 763 -29.40 -16.22 24.83
CA THR A 763 -29.58 -15.55 23.54
C THR A 763 -28.29 -15.26 22.77
N ASP A 764 -27.14 -15.25 23.43
CA ASP A 764 -25.86 -14.79 22.86
C ASP A 764 -24.64 -15.55 23.44
N ALA A 765 -23.51 -15.55 22.74
CA ALA A 765 -22.26 -16.18 23.16
C ALA A 765 -21.04 -15.26 22.88
N THR A 766 -20.34 -14.85 23.94
CA THR A 766 -19.15 -13.96 23.88
C THR A 766 -17.88 -14.73 24.25
N VAL A 767 -16.77 -14.50 23.53
CA VAL A 767 -15.45 -15.07 23.84
C VAL A 767 -14.49 -13.96 24.29
N PHE A 768 -13.91 -14.11 25.48
CA PHE A 768 -12.86 -13.25 26.01
C PHE A 768 -11.47 -13.87 25.76
N LYS A 769 -10.45 -13.05 25.46
CA LYS A 769 -9.09 -13.53 25.15
C LYS A 769 -7.98 -12.83 25.94
N LYS A 770 -6.91 -13.55 26.28
CA LYS A 770 -5.81 -13.08 27.14
C LYS A 770 -4.84 -12.12 26.45
N ARG A 771 -4.55 -12.36 25.17
CA ARG A 771 -3.59 -11.58 24.37
C ARG A 771 -4.28 -10.87 23.19
N PRO A 772 -3.75 -9.72 22.72
CA PRO A 772 -4.30 -9.01 21.57
C PRO A 772 -4.06 -9.75 20.24
N GLU A 773 -3.10 -10.67 20.20
CA GLU A 773 -2.76 -11.57 19.09
C GLU A 773 -3.99 -12.27 18.49
N GLN A 774 -3.88 -12.71 17.24
CA GLN A 774 -4.86 -13.62 16.66
C GLN A 774 -4.94 -14.88 17.52
N LEU A 775 -6.17 -15.29 17.88
CA LEU A 775 -6.35 -16.54 18.61
C LEU A 775 -6.03 -17.71 17.68
N GLU A 776 -4.96 -18.45 17.98
CA GLU A 776 -4.69 -19.72 17.32
C GLU A 776 -5.91 -20.64 17.41
N PRO A 777 -6.33 -21.30 16.30
CA PRO A 777 -7.52 -22.13 16.29
C PRO A 777 -7.46 -23.21 17.36
N ARG A 778 -8.57 -23.41 18.08
CA ARG A 778 -8.67 -24.40 19.16
C ARG A 778 -10.10 -24.85 19.38
N LEU A 779 -10.27 -26.03 19.98
CA LEU A 779 -11.59 -26.46 20.45
C LEU A 779 -11.94 -25.72 21.74
N LEU A 780 -13.17 -25.24 21.84
CA LEU A 780 -13.70 -24.53 23.00
C LEU A 780 -15.17 -24.87 23.20
N GLY A 781 -15.52 -25.20 24.44
CA GLY A 781 -16.83 -25.73 24.80
C GLY A 781 -16.93 -27.26 24.65
N GLY A 782 -18.14 -27.81 24.78
CA GLY A 782 -18.35 -29.25 24.96
C GLY A 782 -18.09 -29.72 26.41
N GLU A 783 -18.51 -30.93 26.74
CA GLU A 783 -18.34 -31.51 28.09
C GLU A 783 -17.12 -32.44 28.10
N GLU A 784 -15.93 -31.90 28.40
CA GLU A 784 -14.69 -32.69 28.40
C GLU A 784 -14.60 -33.61 29.64
N ILE A 785 -14.21 -34.87 29.42
CA ILE A 785 -13.97 -35.86 30.47
C ILE A 785 -12.48 -35.87 30.81
N ALA A 786 -11.97 -34.81 31.46
CA ALA A 786 -10.53 -34.56 31.67
C ALA A 786 -9.74 -35.70 32.36
N ILE A 787 -10.40 -36.60 33.10
CA ILE A 787 -9.77 -37.78 33.71
C ILE A 787 -9.51 -38.92 32.70
N VAL A 788 -10.10 -38.88 31.50
CA VAL A 788 -9.93 -39.87 30.43
C VAL A 788 -9.07 -39.27 29.32
N LYS A 789 -7.89 -39.85 29.13
CA LYS A 789 -6.95 -39.49 28.06
C LYS A 789 -6.98 -40.54 26.96
N THR A 790 -6.70 -40.13 25.73
CA THR A 790 -6.51 -41.06 24.59
C THR A 790 -5.26 -40.68 23.80
N GLY A 791 -4.75 -41.60 22.99
CA GLY A 791 -3.69 -41.29 22.03
C GLY A 791 -4.14 -40.39 20.86
N GLU A 792 -5.46 -40.24 20.66
CA GLU A 792 -6.04 -39.47 19.56
C GLU A 792 -6.42 -38.03 19.98
N GLY A 793 -6.53 -37.72 21.28
CA GLY A 793 -6.87 -36.35 21.75
C GLY A 793 -7.80 -36.30 22.97
N PRO A 794 -8.37 -35.12 23.28
CA PRO A 794 -9.32 -34.93 24.37
C PRO A 794 -10.65 -35.69 24.12
N VAL A 795 -11.34 -36.05 25.21
CA VAL A 795 -12.58 -36.83 25.18
C VAL A 795 -13.76 -35.97 25.59
N TYR A 796 -14.74 -35.80 24.71
CA TYR A 796 -15.97 -35.05 24.95
C TYR A 796 -17.17 -35.98 25.12
N ARG A 797 -18.04 -35.66 26.09
CA ARG A 797 -19.35 -36.31 26.30
C ARG A 797 -20.43 -35.63 25.45
N GLY A 798 -21.36 -36.41 24.92
CA GLY A 798 -22.59 -35.93 24.30
C GLY A 798 -22.45 -35.45 22.86
N LYS A 799 -21.66 -34.39 22.62
CA LYS A 799 -21.60 -33.69 21.32
C LYS A 799 -20.20 -33.15 21.03
N LEU A 800 -19.95 -32.85 19.75
CA LEU A 800 -18.74 -32.14 19.32
C LEU A 800 -18.61 -30.76 20.01
N PRO A 801 -17.40 -30.36 20.42
CA PRO A 801 -17.13 -29.02 20.95
C PRO A 801 -17.25 -27.95 19.85
N GLY A 802 -17.19 -26.67 20.22
CA GLY A 802 -17.02 -25.59 19.24
C GLY A 802 -15.57 -25.48 18.76
N LEU A 803 -15.37 -24.93 17.57
CA LEU A 803 -14.06 -24.47 17.10
C LEU A 803 -14.04 -22.94 17.19
N VAL A 804 -13.00 -22.36 17.79
CA VAL A 804 -12.81 -20.91 17.86
C VAL A 804 -11.49 -20.49 17.25
N PHE A 805 -11.47 -19.40 16.50
CA PHE A 805 -10.27 -18.81 15.90
C PHE A 805 -10.46 -17.31 15.62
N SER A 806 -9.37 -16.60 15.34
CA SER A 806 -9.42 -15.22 14.83
C SER A 806 -9.25 -15.15 13.31
N LYS A 807 -9.94 -14.19 12.70
CA LYS A 807 -9.81 -13.76 11.30
C LYS A 807 -9.19 -12.35 11.27
N ASN A 808 -8.55 -11.94 10.18
CA ASN A 808 -8.23 -10.53 9.92
C ASN A 808 -9.46 -9.75 9.41
N GLU A 809 -9.59 -8.47 9.74
CA GLU A 809 -10.63 -7.56 9.19
C GLU A 809 -10.79 -7.64 7.64
N GLN A 810 -9.70 -7.95 6.93
CA GLN A 810 -9.61 -8.00 5.47
C GLN A 810 -9.97 -9.37 4.84
N GLU A 811 -10.12 -10.42 5.64
CA GLU A 811 -10.45 -11.77 5.18
C GLU A 811 -11.98 -11.97 5.18
N GLU A 812 -12.50 -12.86 4.34
CA GLU A 812 -13.95 -13.09 4.21
C GLU A 812 -14.32 -14.50 4.69
N LEU A 813 -15.50 -14.66 5.31
CA LEU A 813 -15.93 -15.95 5.88
C LEU A 813 -16.03 -17.06 4.83
N ARG A 814 -16.41 -16.71 3.58
CA ARG A 814 -16.39 -17.60 2.41
C ARG A 814 -15.06 -18.23 2.07
N SER A 815 -13.95 -17.60 2.49
CA SER A 815 -12.62 -18.17 2.27
C SER A 815 -12.31 -19.31 3.24
N TYR A 816 -13.13 -19.52 4.27
CA TYR A 816 -12.95 -20.57 5.28
C TYR A 816 -13.95 -21.71 5.11
N GLY A 817 -13.49 -22.91 5.44
CA GLY A 817 -14.36 -24.04 5.71
C GLY A 817 -13.77 -25.00 6.73
N VAL A 818 -14.66 -25.79 7.33
CA VAL A 818 -14.30 -26.82 8.30
C VAL A 818 -14.59 -28.18 7.71
N ARG A 819 -13.61 -29.07 7.86
CA ARG A 819 -13.70 -30.48 7.53
C ARG A 819 -13.78 -31.30 8.81
N LEU A 820 -14.67 -32.29 8.82
CA LEU A 820 -14.75 -33.32 9.85
C LEU A 820 -14.56 -34.69 9.21
N ASP A 821 -13.63 -35.48 9.74
CA ASP A 821 -13.37 -36.87 9.39
C ASP A 821 -13.72 -37.77 10.60
N TRP A 822 -14.69 -38.68 10.47
CA TRP A 822 -15.11 -39.60 11.54
C TRP A 822 -15.56 -40.95 10.96
N ALA A 823 -15.27 -42.06 11.64
CA ALA A 823 -15.73 -43.41 11.24
C ALA A 823 -15.48 -43.79 9.75
N GLY A 824 -14.47 -43.21 9.10
CA GLY A 824 -14.18 -43.40 7.66
C GLY A 824 -15.00 -42.51 6.71
N VAL A 825 -15.92 -41.70 7.23
CA VAL A 825 -16.66 -40.66 6.52
C VAL A 825 -15.94 -39.32 6.65
N ALA A 826 -15.89 -38.55 5.55
CA ALA A 826 -15.39 -37.18 5.54
C ALA A 826 -16.51 -36.23 5.09
N LYS A 827 -16.69 -35.08 5.78
CA LYS A 827 -17.63 -34.02 5.39
C LYS A 827 -16.94 -32.67 5.47
N TYR A 828 -17.13 -31.85 4.43
CA TYR A 828 -16.66 -30.47 4.36
C TYR A 828 -17.84 -29.50 4.41
N VAL A 829 -17.71 -28.37 5.10
CA VAL A 829 -18.72 -27.30 5.20
C VAL A 829 -18.04 -25.93 5.13
N SER A 830 -18.49 -25.05 4.22
CA SER A 830 -18.02 -23.66 4.14
C SER A 830 -18.71 -22.79 5.21
N LEU A 831 -17.94 -21.85 5.79
CA LEU A 831 -18.39 -21.00 6.89
C LEU A 831 -19.25 -19.80 6.48
N ASP A 832 -19.44 -19.56 5.17
CA ASP A 832 -20.40 -18.57 4.64
C ASP A 832 -21.86 -19.04 4.72
N THR A 833 -22.09 -20.29 5.15
CA THR A 833 -23.44 -20.84 5.29
C THR A 833 -24.22 -20.09 6.39
N PRO A 834 -25.43 -19.56 6.14
CA PRO A 834 -26.19 -18.80 7.12
C PRO A 834 -26.42 -19.57 8.43
N GLY A 835 -26.03 -18.98 9.56
CA GLY A 835 -26.15 -19.59 10.89
C GLY A 835 -25.07 -20.62 11.24
N ALA A 836 -24.05 -20.82 10.39
CA ALA A 836 -22.95 -21.74 10.67
C ALA A 836 -21.92 -21.23 11.70
N VAL A 837 -21.97 -19.93 12.01
CA VAL A 837 -20.96 -19.20 12.77
C VAL A 837 -21.64 -18.19 13.70
N ILE A 838 -21.11 -18.04 14.91
CA ILE A 838 -21.32 -16.88 15.77
C ILE A 838 -20.08 -16.00 15.64
N CYS A 839 -20.25 -14.77 15.15
CA CYS A 839 -19.16 -13.83 14.88
C CYS A 839 -19.35 -12.58 15.76
N LYS A 840 -18.36 -12.28 16.61
CA LYS A 840 -18.27 -11.02 17.36
C LYS A 840 -16.86 -10.46 17.08
N ASP A 841 -16.82 -9.31 16.42
CA ASP A 841 -15.60 -8.69 15.89
C ASP A 841 -14.77 -9.68 15.04
N ASP A 842 -13.45 -9.74 15.26
CA ASP A 842 -12.51 -10.65 14.57
C ASP A 842 -12.60 -12.13 15.02
N ILE A 843 -13.43 -12.46 16.02
CA ILE A 843 -13.52 -13.81 16.59
C ILE A 843 -14.67 -14.59 15.95
N ILE A 844 -14.31 -15.77 15.42
CA ILE A 844 -15.21 -16.72 14.78
C ILE A 844 -15.39 -17.91 15.73
N PHE A 845 -16.63 -18.15 16.17
CA PHE A 845 -17.01 -19.37 16.87
C PHE A 845 -17.89 -20.24 15.98
N VAL A 846 -17.43 -21.47 15.70
CA VAL A 846 -18.10 -22.46 14.85
C VAL A 846 -18.66 -23.59 15.72
N PRO A 847 -19.98 -23.67 15.97
CA PRO A 847 -20.58 -24.76 16.72
C PRO A 847 -20.61 -26.05 15.87
N LEU A 848 -19.56 -26.89 15.98
CA LEU A 848 -19.40 -28.08 15.13
C LEU A 848 -20.59 -29.05 15.22
N ALA A 849 -21.17 -29.23 16.42
CA ALA A 849 -22.36 -30.05 16.62
C ALA A 849 -23.60 -29.58 15.83
N VAL A 850 -23.67 -28.31 15.40
CA VAL A 850 -24.75 -27.78 14.54
C VAL A 850 -24.48 -28.10 13.06
N LEU A 851 -23.21 -28.10 12.64
CA LEU A 851 -22.81 -28.35 11.24
C LEU A 851 -22.77 -29.84 10.87
N PHE A 852 -22.37 -30.67 11.83
CA PHE A 852 -22.11 -32.09 11.63
C PHE A 852 -23.14 -33.00 12.34
N GLY A 853 -23.89 -32.45 13.30
CA GLY A 853 -24.86 -33.20 14.09
C GLY A 853 -24.22 -33.96 15.25
N ASP A 854 -24.92 -34.99 15.71
CA ASP A 854 -24.45 -35.88 16.77
C ASP A 854 -23.53 -36.95 16.19
N VAL A 855 -22.23 -36.69 16.28
CA VAL A 855 -21.15 -37.54 15.77
C VAL A 855 -20.39 -38.16 16.94
N TYR A 856 -20.08 -39.45 16.83
CA TYR A 856 -19.42 -40.24 17.88
C TYR A 856 -18.19 -40.96 17.34
N GLY A 857 -17.21 -41.19 18.21
CA GLY A 857 -15.94 -41.83 17.89
C GLY A 857 -14.78 -40.84 17.72
N VAL A 858 -13.70 -41.31 17.10
CA VAL A 858 -12.52 -40.49 16.79
C VAL A 858 -12.86 -39.54 15.65
N CYS A 859 -12.73 -38.24 15.92
CA CYS A 859 -13.11 -37.15 15.03
C CYS A 859 -11.86 -36.31 14.71
N GLY A 860 -11.43 -36.28 13.45
CA GLY A 860 -10.44 -35.32 12.95
C GLY A 860 -11.14 -34.05 12.49
N ILE A 861 -10.71 -32.89 13.00
CA ILE A 861 -11.27 -31.58 12.71
C ILE A 861 -10.18 -30.74 12.05
N THR A 862 -10.46 -30.20 10.87
CA THR A 862 -9.51 -29.38 10.10
C THR A 862 -10.14 -28.04 9.73
N LEU A 863 -9.44 -26.94 10.01
CA LEU A 863 -9.76 -25.60 9.52
C LEU A 863 -8.94 -25.30 8.25
N ILE A 864 -9.63 -24.96 7.18
CA ILE A 864 -9.05 -24.69 5.85
C ILE A 864 -9.37 -23.24 5.47
N TYR A 865 -8.37 -22.52 4.96
CA TYR A 865 -8.51 -21.17 4.40
C TYR A 865 -7.94 -21.16 2.97
N ARG A 866 -8.81 -20.90 1.99
CA ARG A 866 -8.53 -21.10 0.55
C ARG A 866 -7.83 -22.45 0.30
N GLU A 867 -6.67 -22.47 -0.36
CA GLU A 867 -5.87 -23.67 -0.60
C GLU A 867 -5.18 -24.26 0.64
N SER A 868 -5.02 -23.51 1.74
CA SER A 868 -4.13 -23.83 2.86
C SER A 868 -4.85 -24.45 4.06
N VAL A 869 -4.21 -25.43 4.70
CA VAL A 869 -4.66 -25.96 5.99
C VAL A 869 -4.08 -25.10 7.11
N LEU A 870 -4.94 -24.35 7.81
CA LEU A 870 -4.53 -23.49 8.93
C LEU A 870 -4.29 -24.31 10.20
N TRP A 871 -5.13 -25.31 10.45
CA TRP A 871 -5.11 -26.05 11.71
C TRP A 871 -5.79 -27.41 11.57
N HIS A 872 -5.29 -28.40 12.31
CA HIS A 872 -5.85 -29.73 12.42
C HIS A 872 -5.69 -30.26 13.85
N LEU A 873 -6.76 -30.84 14.42
CA LEU A 873 -6.73 -31.54 15.69
C LEU A 873 -7.70 -32.72 15.65
N LYS A 874 -7.37 -33.78 16.36
CA LYS A 874 -8.27 -34.89 16.62
C LYS A 874 -8.86 -34.81 18.04
N CYS A 875 -10.09 -35.28 18.21
CA CYS A 875 -10.72 -35.51 19.51
C CYS A 875 -11.58 -36.78 19.47
N VAL A 876 -12.12 -37.18 20.61
CA VAL A 876 -12.97 -38.36 20.73
C VAL A 876 -14.30 -37.96 21.33
N VAL A 877 -15.42 -38.24 20.66
CA VAL A 877 -16.76 -37.97 21.21
C VAL A 877 -17.41 -39.27 21.66
N VAL A 878 -17.78 -39.36 22.93
CA VAL A 878 -18.51 -40.50 23.51
C VAL A 878 -19.96 -40.09 23.83
N PRO A 879 -20.95 -40.98 23.66
CA PRO A 879 -22.36 -40.61 23.84
C PRO A 879 -22.70 -40.02 25.21
N ASP A 880 -22.53 -40.80 26.28
CA ASP A 880 -22.95 -40.42 27.63
C ASP A 880 -22.15 -41.14 28.73
N LEU A 881 -20.85 -41.40 28.47
CA LEU A 881 -19.98 -42.14 29.39
C LEU A 881 -19.84 -41.45 30.76
N THR A 882 -20.36 -42.07 31.81
CA THR A 882 -20.15 -41.70 33.22
C THR A 882 -19.08 -42.60 33.86
N LEU A 883 -18.31 -42.02 34.79
CA LEU A 883 -17.23 -42.68 35.52
C LEU A 883 -17.38 -42.36 37.01
N GLU A 884 -17.49 -43.38 37.85
CA GLU A 884 -17.64 -43.23 39.31
C GLU A 884 -16.63 -44.12 40.04
N PHE A 885 -15.79 -43.52 40.88
CA PHE A 885 -14.88 -44.25 41.76
C PHE A 885 -15.55 -44.54 43.12
N ASP A 886 -15.27 -45.68 43.74
CA ASP A 886 -15.83 -46.03 45.07
C ASP A 886 -15.33 -45.12 46.21
N ARG A 887 -14.23 -44.39 45.97
CA ARG A 887 -13.68 -43.37 46.85
C ARG A 887 -13.38 -42.12 46.04
N GLY A 888 -13.65 -40.94 46.62
CA GLY A 888 -13.33 -39.67 45.96
C GLY A 888 -11.83 -39.50 45.69
N ILE A 889 -10.99 -39.92 46.64
CA ILE A 889 -9.52 -39.87 46.58
C ILE A 889 -8.92 -41.14 47.22
N TYR A 890 -7.79 -41.60 46.69
CA TYR A 890 -6.99 -42.69 47.25
C TYR A 890 -5.73 -42.19 47.95
N SER A 891 -5.52 -42.60 49.20
CA SER A 891 -4.30 -42.35 49.99
C SER A 891 -3.13 -43.25 49.55
N PRO A 892 -1.87 -42.90 49.89
CA PRO A 892 -0.75 -43.84 49.81
C PRO A 892 -1.01 -45.09 50.67
N GLN A 893 -0.61 -46.27 50.19
CA GLN A 893 -0.83 -47.54 50.90
C GLN A 893 0.11 -47.68 52.12
N ASP A 894 -0.44 -48.06 53.27
CA ASP A 894 0.32 -48.34 54.49
C ASP A 894 0.54 -49.85 54.68
N GLY A 895 1.54 -50.40 53.98
CA GLY A 895 2.01 -51.79 54.08
C GLY A 895 1.05 -52.89 53.59
N LYS A 896 -0.26 -52.63 53.54
CA LYS A 896 -1.28 -53.56 53.02
C LYS A 896 -1.69 -53.14 51.61
N ARG A 897 -1.80 -54.14 50.73
CA ARG A 897 -2.29 -53.94 49.37
C ARG A 897 -3.78 -53.54 49.40
N GLU A 898 -4.08 -52.34 48.94
CA GLU A 898 -5.45 -51.86 48.80
C GLU A 898 -5.93 -51.91 47.34
N THR A 899 -7.20 -52.23 47.17
CA THR A 899 -7.90 -52.10 45.88
C THR A 899 -8.93 -50.97 45.92
N GLY A 900 -9.08 -50.32 44.77
CA GLY A 900 -10.15 -49.38 44.47
C GLY A 900 -11.04 -49.92 43.34
N ARG A 901 -12.21 -49.32 43.16
CA ARG A 901 -13.17 -49.70 42.13
C ARG A 901 -13.58 -48.50 41.29
N LEU A 902 -13.71 -48.74 40.00
CA LEU A 902 -14.23 -47.81 39.00
C LEU A 902 -15.44 -48.45 38.34
N GLU A 903 -16.57 -47.76 38.43
CA GLU A 903 -17.76 -48.04 37.63
C GLU A 903 -17.76 -47.13 36.39
N LEU A 904 -17.95 -47.74 35.22
CA LEU A 904 -18.25 -47.06 33.97
C LEU A 904 -19.69 -47.35 33.61
N SER A 905 -20.45 -46.34 33.20
CA SER A 905 -21.86 -46.47 32.82
C SER A 905 -22.22 -45.59 31.61
N SER A 906 -23.25 -46.00 30.87
CA SER A 906 -23.80 -45.30 29.69
C SER A 906 -25.15 -45.92 29.34
N ARG A 907 -26.07 -45.13 28.75
CA ARG A 907 -27.35 -45.64 28.22
C ARG A 907 -27.20 -46.38 26.89
N HIS A 908 -26.08 -46.17 26.20
CA HIS A 908 -25.73 -46.85 24.96
C HIS A 908 -24.97 -48.15 25.25
N TYR A 909 -25.03 -49.09 24.31
CA TYR A 909 -24.26 -50.32 24.45
C TYR A 909 -22.78 -50.04 24.25
N PHE A 910 -21.98 -50.33 25.29
CA PHE A 910 -20.53 -50.25 25.23
C PHE A 910 -19.88 -51.49 25.84
N THR A 911 -18.62 -51.69 25.46
CA THR A 911 -17.72 -52.72 25.97
C THR A 911 -16.45 -52.04 26.45
N PHE A 912 -15.88 -52.52 27.56
CA PHE A 912 -14.61 -52.01 28.09
C PHE A 912 -13.65 -53.15 28.43
N PHE A 913 -12.58 -53.26 27.65
CA PHE A 913 -11.54 -54.27 27.83
C PHE A 913 -10.40 -53.71 28.66
N VAL A 914 -10.40 -54.00 29.95
CA VAL A 914 -9.37 -53.60 30.92
C VAL A 914 -8.06 -54.35 30.65
N ARG A 915 -6.92 -53.65 30.66
CA ARG A 915 -5.59 -54.28 30.65
C ARG A 915 -5.08 -54.53 32.08
N PRO A 916 -4.37 -55.64 32.35
CA PRO A 916 -3.68 -55.86 33.62
C PRO A 916 -2.72 -54.69 33.94
N PRO A 917 -2.55 -54.31 35.22
CA PRO A 917 -2.89 -55.07 36.42
C PRO A 917 -4.30 -54.84 36.99
N ALA A 918 -5.10 -53.93 36.41
CA ALA A 918 -6.52 -53.83 36.73
C ALA A 918 -7.31 -55.03 36.17
N GLN A 919 -8.46 -55.34 36.77
CA GLN A 919 -9.27 -56.51 36.45
C GLN A 919 -10.74 -56.14 36.26
N LEU A 920 -11.36 -56.74 35.25
CA LEU A 920 -12.80 -56.64 34.99
C LEU A 920 -13.54 -57.53 36.00
N VAL A 921 -14.40 -56.94 36.84
CA VAL A 921 -15.19 -57.68 37.85
C VAL A 921 -16.56 -58.07 37.31
N GLU A 922 -17.24 -57.10 36.69
CA GLU A 922 -18.58 -57.27 36.12
C GLU A 922 -18.67 -56.48 34.82
N SER A 923 -19.34 -57.03 33.81
CA SER A 923 -19.67 -56.31 32.59
C SER A 923 -21.06 -56.70 32.12
N SER A 924 -21.88 -55.69 31.87
CA SER A 924 -23.28 -55.80 31.49
C SER A 924 -23.60 -54.72 30.45
N PRO A 925 -24.70 -54.85 29.67
CA PRO A 925 -25.10 -53.83 28.71
C PRO A 925 -25.25 -52.45 29.38
N GLY A 926 -24.36 -51.51 29.06
CA GLY A 926 -24.38 -50.15 29.61
C GLY A 926 -23.74 -49.96 30.99
N ARG A 927 -23.13 -50.99 31.60
CA ARG A 927 -22.40 -50.85 32.89
C ARG A 927 -21.26 -51.86 33.03
N THR A 928 -20.08 -51.36 33.39
CA THR A 928 -18.86 -52.17 33.63
C THR A 928 -18.19 -51.76 34.93
N LEU A 929 -17.83 -52.75 35.77
CA LEU A 929 -17.12 -52.57 37.03
C LEU A 929 -15.70 -53.11 36.94
N VAL A 930 -14.73 -52.27 37.33
CA VAL A 930 -13.29 -52.54 37.26
C VAL A 930 -12.68 -52.41 38.65
N GLU A 931 -11.88 -53.40 39.05
CA GLU A 931 -11.10 -53.36 40.29
C GLU A 931 -9.61 -53.18 39.98
N PHE A 932 -8.93 -52.32 40.73
CA PHE A 932 -7.54 -51.95 40.48
C PHE A 932 -6.76 -51.76 41.78
N ASP A 933 -5.44 -51.83 41.70
CA ASP A 933 -4.50 -51.58 42.81
C ASP A 933 -4.28 -50.08 42.94
N THR A 934 -4.49 -49.48 44.12
CA THR A 934 -4.48 -48.01 44.28
C THR A 934 -3.10 -47.37 44.05
N ARG A 935 -2.04 -48.18 43.92
CA ARG A 935 -0.69 -47.76 43.51
C ARG A 935 -0.57 -47.45 42.01
N GLN A 936 -1.49 -47.94 41.18
CA GLN A 936 -1.51 -47.64 39.75
C GLN A 936 -1.73 -46.13 39.52
N ASN A 937 -1.08 -45.53 38.52
CA ASN A 937 -1.35 -44.14 38.13
C ASN A 937 -2.64 -44.02 37.33
N GLN A 938 -2.90 -45.00 36.47
CA GLN A 938 -3.94 -45.00 35.45
C GLN A 938 -4.50 -46.40 35.26
N ILE A 939 -5.78 -46.48 34.91
CA ILE A 939 -6.41 -47.70 34.40
C ILE A 939 -6.36 -47.61 32.87
N VAL A 940 -5.75 -48.60 32.23
CA VAL A 940 -5.64 -48.67 30.76
C VAL A 940 -6.64 -49.68 30.23
N GLY A 941 -7.38 -49.32 29.19
CA GLY A 941 -8.30 -50.25 28.53
C GLY A 941 -8.74 -49.79 27.15
N GLN A 942 -9.43 -50.67 26.43
CA GLN A 942 -10.06 -50.34 25.16
C GLN A 942 -11.57 -50.17 25.38
N LEU A 943 -12.07 -48.96 25.12
CA LEU A 943 -13.48 -48.62 25.14
C LEU A 943 -14.05 -48.78 23.73
N GLY A 944 -15.15 -49.51 23.59
CA GLY A 944 -15.83 -49.70 22.31
C GLY A 944 -17.33 -49.49 22.43
N TYR A 945 -17.90 -48.68 21.54
CA TYR A 945 -19.34 -48.41 21.46
C TYR A 945 -19.94 -49.06 20.21
N SER A 946 -21.18 -49.52 20.33
CA SER A 946 -22.04 -49.89 19.20
C SER A 946 -23.30 -49.04 19.23
N ILE A 947 -23.39 -48.11 18.29
CA ILE A 947 -24.44 -47.08 18.26
C ILE A 947 -25.47 -47.43 17.20
N ASP A 948 -25.03 -47.67 15.96
CA ASP A 948 -25.83 -48.11 14.82
C ASP A 948 -25.10 -49.23 14.05
N GLN A 949 -25.79 -49.92 13.14
CA GLN A 949 -25.30 -51.13 12.45
C GLN A 949 -23.97 -50.94 11.68
N ASP A 950 -23.64 -49.71 11.28
CA ASP A 950 -22.41 -49.36 10.54
C ASP A 950 -21.46 -48.43 11.34
N ASN A 951 -21.77 -48.07 12.59
CA ASN A 951 -21.06 -47.04 13.35
C ASN A 951 -20.54 -47.55 14.70
N ASP A 952 -19.76 -48.63 14.63
CA ASP A 952 -18.95 -49.16 15.73
C ASP A 952 -17.59 -48.43 15.77
N PHE A 953 -17.18 -47.95 16.95
CA PHE A 953 -15.81 -47.44 17.15
C PHE A 953 -15.15 -48.03 18.39
N ARG A 954 -13.82 -48.09 18.38
CA ARG A 954 -12.99 -48.50 19.52
C ARG A 954 -11.82 -47.56 19.70
N VAL A 955 -11.53 -47.20 20.95
CA VAL A 955 -10.47 -46.27 21.32
C VAL A 955 -9.73 -46.78 22.56
N GLU A 956 -8.42 -46.64 22.59
CA GLU A 956 -7.62 -46.90 23.80
C GLU A 956 -7.69 -45.69 24.73
N VAL A 957 -8.12 -45.93 25.97
CA VAL A 957 -8.31 -44.92 27.00
C VAL A 957 -7.40 -45.17 28.19
N TYR A 958 -6.89 -44.08 28.76
CA TYR A 958 -6.07 -44.03 29.95
C TYR A 958 -6.83 -43.19 30.99
N ILE A 959 -7.37 -43.83 32.01
CA ILE A 959 -8.21 -43.20 33.03
C ILE A 959 -7.33 -42.89 34.24
N ASP A 960 -7.08 -41.61 34.53
CA ASP A 960 -6.31 -41.18 35.70
C ASP A 960 -7.02 -41.58 37.00
N ILE A 961 -6.30 -42.27 37.90
CA ILE A 961 -6.80 -42.63 39.22
C ILE A 961 -6.63 -41.43 40.16
N PRO A 962 -7.67 -41.02 40.92
CA PRO A 962 -7.59 -39.85 41.81
C PRO A 962 -6.80 -40.17 43.10
N ALA A 963 -5.48 -40.32 43.00
CA ALA A 963 -4.61 -40.72 44.10
C ALA A 963 -3.65 -39.61 44.56
N VAL A 964 -3.46 -39.49 45.87
CA VAL A 964 -2.38 -38.68 46.48
C VAL A 964 -1.06 -39.43 46.35
N ARG A 965 0.00 -38.73 45.92
CA ARG A 965 1.36 -39.28 45.78
C ARG A 965 2.39 -38.30 46.29
N TRP A 966 3.56 -38.78 46.67
CA TRP A 966 4.62 -37.92 47.20
C TRP A 966 6.01 -38.29 46.67
N ARG A 967 6.99 -37.38 46.80
CA ARG A 967 8.41 -37.63 46.54
C ARG A 967 9.29 -36.64 47.31
N GLY A 968 10.53 -37.04 47.62
CA GLY A 968 11.51 -36.21 48.32
C GLY A 968 12.35 -35.28 47.43
N SER A 969 12.41 -35.53 46.11
CA SER A 969 13.06 -34.65 45.15
C SER A 969 12.49 -34.85 43.75
N ALA A 970 12.78 -33.91 42.84
CA ALA A 970 12.27 -33.94 41.48
C ALA A 970 12.76 -35.15 40.65
N ASP A 971 13.92 -35.72 41.01
CA ASP A 971 14.56 -36.84 40.33
C ASP A 971 14.03 -38.21 40.80
N ILE A 972 13.28 -38.24 41.91
CA ILE A 972 12.71 -39.47 42.49
C ILE A 972 11.30 -39.70 41.91
N PRO A 973 10.93 -40.93 41.51
CA PRO A 973 9.59 -41.25 41.03
C PRO A 973 8.53 -41.04 42.12
N TRP A 974 7.30 -40.71 41.70
CA TRP A 974 6.15 -40.53 42.59
C TRP A 974 5.83 -41.81 43.37
N LYS A 975 5.95 -41.76 44.69
CA LYS A 975 5.63 -42.84 45.62
C LYS A 975 4.14 -42.94 45.89
N ALA A 976 3.65 -44.16 45.97
CA ALA A 976 2.25 -44.52 46.22
C ALA A 976 2.06 -45.31 47.53
N GLU A 977 3.12 -45.43 48.33
CA GLU A 977 3.17 -46.15 49.59
C GLU A 977 3.65 -45.17 50.68
N VAL A 978 3.25 -45.40 51.93
CA VAL A 978 3.77 -44.68 53.10
C VAL A 978 5.12 -45.26 53.44
N GLU A 979 6.17 -44.43 53.44
CA GLU A 979 7.51 -44.83 53.87
C GLU A 979 7.96 -44.00 55.09
N GLU A 980 9.12 -44.36 55.66
CA GLU A 980 9.77 -43.63 56.73
C GLU A 980 10.92 -42.75 56.17
N ILE A 981 10.94 -41.47 56.53
CA ILE A 981 12.06 -40.54 56.30
C ILE A 981 12.89 -40.50 57.58
N TRP A 982 14.21 -40.62 57.46
CA TRP A 982 15.14 -40.45 58.58
C TRP A 982 15.27 -38.96 58.95
N HIS A 983 15.36 -38.62 60.23
CA HIS A 983 15.31 -37.21 60.68
C HIS A 983 16.41 -36.31 60.11
N GLU A 984 17.56 -36.86 59.69
CA GLU A 984 18.65 -36.10 59.05
C GLU A 984 18.38 -35.81 57.57
N GLU A 985 17.48 -36.58 56.95
CA GLU A 985 17.06 -36.45 55.55
C GLU A 985 15.87 -35.47 55.38
N LEU A 986 15.44 -34.81 56.47
CA LEU A 986 14.36 -33.83 56.42
C LEU A 986 14.70 -32.68 55.46
N GLY A 987 13.93 -32.59 54.38
CA GLY A 987 14.08 -31.61 53.31
C GLY A 987 12.72 -31.09 52.84
N GLU A 988 12.61 -30.80 51.55
CA GLU A 988 11.33 -30.51 50.92
C GLU A 988 10.71 -31.81 50.39
N ILE A 989 9.40 -31.95 50.52
CA ILE A 989 8.63 -33.00 49.88
C ILE A 989 7.62 -32.38 48.93
N GLU A 990 7.48 -32.97 47.76
CA GLU A 990 6.42 -32.65 46.81
C GLU A 990 5.28 -33.65 46.97
N VAL A 991 4.05 -33.16 46.91
CA VAL A 991 2.82 -33.95 47.02
C VAL A 991 1.96 -33.68 45.79
N LYS A 992 1.80 -34.70 44.94
CA LYS A 992 0.90 -34.67 43.78
C LYS A 992 -0.51 -35.01 44.24
N LEU A 993 -1.46 -34.22 43.74
CA LEU A 993 -2.87 -34.27 44.06
C LEU A 993 -3.71 -34.42 42.80
N PRO A 994 -4.85 -35.13 42.85
CA PRO A 994 -5.75 -35.25 41.72
C PRO A 994 -6.49 -33.93 41.44
N ALA A 995 -6.92 -33.75 40.19
CA ALA A 995 -7.50 -32.49 39.69
C ALA A 995 -8.80 -32.06 40.39
N CYS A 996 -9.50 -32.98 41.07
CA CYS A 996 -10.66 -32.67 41.91
C CYS A 996 -10.31 -31.90 43.20
N ILE A 997 -9.03 -31.76 43.55
CA ILE A 997 -8.58 -31.00 44.73
C ILE A 997 -7.96 -29.68 44.28
N SER A 998 -8.54 -28.57 44.72
CA SER A 998 -8.01 -27.21 44.51
C SER A 998 -7.89 -26.44 45.82
N GLY A 999 -7.14 -25.32 45.80
CA GLY A 999 -6.98 -24.44 46.96
C GLY A 999 -5.77 -24.77 47.84
N MET A 1000 -5.98 -24.75 49.16
CA MET A 1000 -4.95 -25.02 50.18
C MET A 1000 -5.02 -26.45 50.70
N VAL A 1001 -3.85 -27.05 50.91
CA VAL A 1001 -3.68 -28.31 51.65
C VAL A 1001 -2.81 -28.11 52.89
N LYS A 1002 -3.04 -28.94 53.90
CA LYS A 1002 -2.43 -28.85 55.22
C LYS A 1002 -1.71 -30.16 55.57
N LEU A 1003 -0.41 -30.07 55.85
CA LEU A 1003 0.37 -31.18 56.39
C LEU A 1003 0.46 -31.02 57.91
N ALA A 1004 -0.05 -32.00 58.64
CA ALA A 1004 -0.16 -32.02 60.09
C ALA A 1004 0.78 -33.08 60.69
N LEU A 1005 1.50 -32.71 61.76
CA LEU A 1005 2.32 -33.62 62.56
C LEU A 1005 1.49 -34.27 63.66
N ASP A 1006 1.50 -35.60 63.71
CA ASP A 1006 0.67 -36.44 64.59
C ASP A 1006 -0.80 -35.95 64.60
N ASN A 1007 -1.42 -35.84 65.77
CA ASN A 1007 -2.77 -35.29 65.98
C ASN A 1007 -2.84 -33.76 65.83
N GLY A 1008 -2.17 -33.18 64.83
CA GLY A 1008 -2.18 -31.74 64.55
C GLY A 1008 -1.32 -30.89 65.48
N ARG A 1009 -0.24 -31.45 66.06
CA ARG A 1009 0.70 -30.75 66.96
C ARG A 1009 1.30 -29.50 66.32
N GLN A 1010 1.62 -29.60 65.03
CA GLN A 1010 2.02 -28.51 64.16
C GLN A 1010 1.41 -28.74 62.79
N VAL A 1011 1.05 -27.66 62.10
CA VAL A 1011 0.41 -27.72 60.77
C VAL A 1011 1.08 -26.74 59.81
N ILE A 1012 1.54 -27.23 58.66
CA ILE A 1012 2.07 -26.43 57.56
C ILE A 1012 0.98 -26.34 56.48
N SER A 1013 0.63 -25.13 56.05
CA SER A 1013 -0.37 -24.91 54.98
C SER A 1013 0.32 -24.50 53.67
N ARG A 1014 -0.11 -25.06 52.53
CA ARG A 1014 0.44 -24.79 51.20
C ARG A 1014 -0.65 -24.74 50.13
N GLN A 1015 -0.51 -23.79 49.21
CA GLN A 1015 -1.35 -23.69 48.01
C GLN A 1015 -0.92 -24.76 46.99
N ILE A 1016 -1.89 -25.40 46.35
CA ILE A 1016 -1.65 -26.30 45.22
C ILE A 1016 -1.27 -25.46 43.98
N ARG A 1017 -0.23 -25.86 43.25
CA ARG A 1017 0.15 -25.28 41.95
C ARG A 1017 0.33 -26.41 40.94
N LYS A 1018 -0.39 -26.35 39.81
CA LYS A 1018 -0.36 -27.39 38.75
C LYS A 1018 -0.53 -28.83 39.29
N GLY A 1019 -1.43 -29.01 40.25
CA GLY A 1019 -1.69 -30.30 40.91
C GLY A 1019 -0.61 -30.78 41.89
N VAL A 1020 0.34 -29.92 42.28
CA VAL A 1020 1.41 -30.26 43.25
C VAL A 1020 1.47 -29.25 44.39
N ALA A 1021 1.67 -29.72 45.62
CA ALA A 1021 1.95 -28.90 46.80
C ALA A 1021 3.34 -29.25 47.37
N VAL A 1022 4.13 -28.24 47.78
CA VAL A 1022 5.51 -28.42 48.25
C VAL A 1022 5.65 -28.03 49.72
N PHE A 1023 5.94 -29.00 50.58
CA PHE A 1023 6.10 -28.83 52.02
C PHE A 1023 7.57 -28.92 52.42
N ASN A 1024 8.02 -28.04 53.30
CA ASN A 1024 9.40 -28.08 53.81
C ASN A 1024 9.37 -28.68 55.23
N LEU A 1025 9.79 -29.94 55.36
CA LEU A 1025 9.67 -30.71 56.60
C LEU A 1025 10.63 -30.21 57.70
N ARG A 1026 11.67 -29.46 57.36
CA ARG A 1026 12.57 -28.84 58.36
C ARG A 1026 11.83 -27.86 59.28
N GLN A 1027 10.69 -27.30 58.84
CA GLN A 1027 9.85 -26.48 59.71
C GLN A 1027 9.26 -27.25 60.89
N LEU A 1028 9.28 -28.58 60.86
CA LEU A 1028 8.81 -29.46 61.93
C LEU A 1028 9.90 -29.88 62.92
N SER A 1029 11.18 -29.55 62.66
CA SER A 1029 12.31 -30.02 63.48
C SER A 1029 12.11 -29.74 64.96
N ASP A 1030 11.79 -28.51 65.30
CA ASP A 1030 11.75 -28.04 66.68
C ASP A 1030 10.62 -28.73 67.47
N THR A 1031 9.51 -29.05 66.79
CA THR A 1031 8.38 -29.80 67.37
C THR A 1031 8.67 -31.29 67.48
N LEU A 1032 9.37 -31.87 66.51
CA LEU A 1032 9.83 -33.27 66.55
C LEU A 1032 10.80 -33.53 67.71
N TRP A 1033 11.68 -32.56 68.03
CA TRP A 1033 12.64 -32.66 69.14
C TRP A 1033 12.08 -32.23 70.51
N SER A 1034 10.98 -31.49 70.58
CA SER A 1034 10.41 -30.97 71.85
C SER A 1034 9.18 -31.73 72.37
N GLY A 1035 8.76 -32.79 71.69
CA GLY A 1035 7.60 -33.61 72.07
C GLY A 1035 7.74 -34.28 73.45
N SER A 1036 6.73 -34.13 74.30
CA SER A 1036 6.63 -34.81 75.61
C SER A 1036 6.45 -36.32 75.50
N ASP A 1037 5.94 -36.80 74.36
CA ASP A 1037 5.92 -38.21 74.01
C ASP A 1037 7.18 -38.52 73.19
N ASN A 1038 8.22 -39.01 73.86
CA ASN A 1038 9.45 -39.49 73.21
C ASN A 1038 9.13 -40.76 72.41
N LEU A 1039 8.61 -40.60 71.19
CA LEU A 1039 8.27 -41.66 70.24
C LEU A 1039 9.45 -41.88 69.26
N PRO A 1040 9.65 -43.10 68.74
CA PRO A 1040 10.71 -43.37 67.77
C PRO A 1040 10.33 -42.92 66.35
N VAL A 1041 9.02 -42.80 66.08
CA VAL A 1041 8.44 -42.47 64.77
C VAL A 1041 7.23 -41.56 64.99
N HIS A 1042 7.07 -40.56 64.12
CA HIS A 1042 5.92 -39.66 64.05
C HIS A 1042 5.21 -39.78 62.70
N ASP A 1043 3.90 -39.58 62.69
CA ASP A 1043 3.07 -39.66 61.48
C ASP A 1043 2.83 -38.26 60.89
N LEU A 1044 2.92 -38.12 59.56
CA LEU A 1044 2.56 -36.89 58.84
C LEU A 1044 1.26 -37.09 58.04
N TYR A 1045 0.20 -36.42 58.48
CA TYR A 1045 -1.13 -36.48 57.87
C TYR A 1045 -1.37 -35.30 56.94
N LEU A 1046 -1.79 -35.58 55.70
CA LEU A 1046 -2.27 -34.59 54.76
C LEU A 1046 -3.79 -34.41 54.93
N SER A 1047 -4.24 -33.16 55.03
CA SER A 1047 -5.65 -32.78 55.18
C SER A 1047 -6.03 -31.66 54.21
N PHE A 1048 -7.31 -31.62 53.86
CA PHE A 1048 -7.86 -30.80 52.77
C PHE A 1048 -8.74 -29.67 53.34
N GLN A 1049 -9.11 -28.69 52.50
CA GLN A 1049 -10.09 -27.67 52.88
C GLN A 1049 -11.52 -28.23 52.93
N ASP A 1050 -11.83 -29.21 52.09
CA ASP A 1050 -13.09 -29.95 52.15
C ASP A 1050 -13.02 -31.04 53.22
N ASN A 1051 -13.80 -30.85 54.28
CA ASN A 1051 -13.88 -31.76 55.43
C ASN A 1051 -14.61 -33.09 55.11
N THR A 1052 -15.21 -33.25 53.92
CA THR A 1052 -15.77 -34.53 53.48
C THR A 1052 -14.66 -35.52 53.07
N ILE A 1053 -13.48 -35.03 52.73
CA ILE A 1053 -12.32 -35.84 52.37
C ILE A 1053 -11.53 -36.19 53.66
N PRO A 1054 -11.34 -37.48 53.98
CA PRO A 1054 -10.58 -37.87 55.17
C PRO A 1054 -9.10 -37.52 55.04
N ALA A 1055 -8.44 -37.25 56.17
CA ALA A 1055 -7.00 -37.01 56.19
C ALA A 1055 -6.23 -38.29 55.79
N CYS A 1056 -5.21 -38.13 54.93
CA CYS A 1056 -4.37 -39.21 54.43
C CYS A 1056 -3.08 -39.29 55.24
N LEU A 1057 -2.67 -40.49 55.70
CA LEU A 1057 -1.28 -40.68 56.12
C LEU A 1057 -0.39 -40.56 54.88
N LEU A 1058 0.58 -39.64 54.89
CA LEU A 1058 1.41 -39.34 53.74
C LEU A 1058 2.77 -40.05 53.83
N VAL A 1059 3.44 -39.87 54.97
CA VAL A 1059 4.80 -40.34 55.22
C VAL A 1059 5.04 -40.35 56.74
N ARG A 1060 6.04 -41.10 57.20
CA ARG A 1060 6.46 -41.13 58.61
C ARG A 1060 7.84 -40.50 58.78
N VAL A 1061 8.10 -39.89 59.93
CA VAL A 1061 9.42 -39.36 60.29
C VAL A 1061 10.00 -40.20 61.44
N ARG A 1062 11.12 -40.87 61.19
CA ARG A 1062 11.82 -41.67 62.20
C ARG A 1062 12.89 -40.82 62.90
N MET A 1063 12.74 -40.69 64.21
CA MET A 1063 13.61 -39.89 65.08
C MET A 1063 14.68 -40.71 65.80
N ARG A 1064 14.50 -42.04 65.92
CA ARG A 1064 15.46 -42.93 66.58
C ARG A 1064 15.71 -44.20 65.78
N TRP A 1065 16.97 -44.62 65.78
CA TRP A 1065 17.40 -45.90 65.20
C TRP A 1065 16.95 -47.05 66.09
N GLN A 1066 16.32 -48.05 65.47
CA GLN A 1066 15.81 -49.22 66.17
C GLN A 1066 16.28 -50.51 65.50
N VAL A 1067 16.67 -51.49 66.31
CA VAL A 1067 17.11 -52.81 65.85
C VAL A 1067 16.00 -53.83 66.10
N ALA A 1068 15.60 -54.53 65.03
CA ALA A 1068 14.54 -55.53 65.02
C ALA A 1068 15.00 -56.86 64.42
N ASP A 1069 14.14 -57.88 64.48
CA ASP A 1069 14.33 -59.22 63.87
C ASP A 1069 15.71 -59.85 64.13
N ILE A 1070 16.18 -59.69 65.37
CA ILE A 1070 17.48 -60.18 65.83
C ILE A 1070 17.48 -61.72 65.84
N SER A 1071 18.28 -62.30 64.96
CA SER A 1071 18.55 -63.73 64.86
C SER A 1071 19.96 -64.04 65.36
N ILE A 1072 20.11 -65.12 66.13
CA ILE A 1072 21.35 -65.50 66.80
C ILE A 1072 21.67 -66.96 66.50
N VAL A 1073 22.82 -67.20 65.89
CA VAL A 1073 23.34 -68.54 65.59
C VAL A 1073 24.69 -68.71 66.30
N GLN A 1074 24.77 -69.64 67.24
CA GLN A 1074 25.98 -69.92 68.01
C GLN A 1074 26.52 -71.33 67.75
N ARG A 1075 27.84 -71.50 67.83
CA ARG A 1075 28.54 -72.80 67.74
C ARG A 1075 29.88 -72.77 68.47
N LEU A 1076 30.39 -73.95 68.84
CA LEU A 1076 31.72 -74.12 69.44
C LEU A 1076 32.66 -74.80 68.44
N GLU A 1077 33.77 -74.16 68.10
CA GLU A 1077 34.83 -74.70 67.24
C GLU A 1077 36.13 -74.79 68.05
N GLY A 1078 36.43 -75.99 68.57
CA GLY A 1078 37.57 -76.23 69.46
C GLY A 1078 37.44 -75.43 70.76
N GLU A 1079 38.43 -74.60 71.08
CA GLU A 1079 38.41 -73.72 72.25
C GLU A 1079 37.74 -72.35 72.00
N ARG A 1080 37.10 -72.15 70.85
CA ARG A 1080 36.46 -70.87 70.50
C ARG A 1080 34.95 -71.01 70.36
N ARG A 1081 34.21 -70.11 71.00
CA ARG A 1081 32.79 -69.91 70.73
C ARG A 1081 32.64 -68.88 69.62
N ILE A 1082 31.76 -69.19 68.69
CA ILE A 1082 31.37 -68.33 67.57
C ILE A 1082 29.90 -67.97 67.75
N VAL A 1083 29.59 -66.69 67.78
CA VAL A 1083 28.22 -66.15 67.79
C VAL A 1083 28.04 -65.27 66.57
N VAL A 1084 27.11 -65.66 65.69
CA VAL A 1084 26.68 -64.87 64.53
C VAL A 1084 25.36 -64.20 64.89
N LEU A 1085 25.33 -62.88 64.76
CA LEU A 1085 24.14 -62.05 64.94
C LEU A 1085 23.73 -61.51 63.57
N THR A 1086 22.44 -61.52 63.27
CA THR A 1086 21.83 -60.83 62.13
C THR A 1086 20.60 -60.08 62.61
N TRP A 1087 20.29 -58.93 62.03
CA TRP A 1087 19.14 -58.12 62.43
C TRP A 1087 18.63 -57.28 61.26
N GLN A 1088 17.56 -56.52 61.48
CA GLN A 1088 17.12 -55.44 60.60
C GLN A 1088 17.28 -54.10 61.31
N ASP A 1089 17.87 -53.12 60.61
CA ASP A 1089 17.97 -51.74 61.08
C ASP A 1089 16.77 -50.93 60.58
N PHE A 1090 16.14 -50.17 61.47
CA PHE A 1090 15.18 -49.13 61.15
C PHE A 1090 15.79 -47.77 61.48
N GLY A 1091 15.98 -46.92 60.46
CA GLY A 1091 16.76 -45.68 60.56
C GLY A 1091 18.22 -45.85 60.13
N VAL A 1092 18.92 -44.74 59.90
CA VAL A 1092 20.28 -44.72 59.33
C VAL A 1092 21.25 -44.11 60.33
N VAL A 1093 22.18 -44.89 60.85
CA VAL A 1093 23.25 -44.40 61.75
C VAL A 1093 24.59 -45.03 61.40
N THR A 1094 25.66 -44.27 61.58
CA THR A 1094 27.05 -44.68 61.33
C THR A 1094 27.76 -45.08 62.62
N ASN A 1095 28.98 -45.63 62.54
CA ASN A 1095 29.81 -46.02 63.69
C ASN A 1095 29.11 -47.00 64.67
N ARG A 1096 28.28 -47.90 64.15
CA ARG A 1096 27.54 -48.87 64.97
C ARG A 1096 28.48 -49.86 65.67
N ILE A 1097 28.20 -50.14 66.93
CA ILE A 1097 28.86 -51.16 67.75
C ILE A 1097 27.85 -52.09 68.41
N VAL A 1098 28.29 -53.31 68.65
CA VAL A 1098 27.56 -54.36 69.35
C VAL A 1098 28.33 -54.73 70.60
N ARG A 1099 27.70 -54.55 71.77
CA ARG A 1099 28.23 -54.90 73.09
C ARG A 1099 27.50 -56.14 73.63
N LEU A 1100 28.26 -57.12 74.09
CA LEU A 1100 27.77 -58.30 74.82
C LEU A 1100 28.18 -58.17 76.28
N TRP A 1101 27.20 -57.94 77.13
CA TRP A 1101 27.38 -57.79 78.57
C TRP A 1101 27.06 -59.08 79.31
N PRO A 1102 28.00 -59.65 80.08
CA PRO A 1102 27.72 -60.82 80.91
C PRO A 1102 26.80 -60.47 82.09
N LEU A 1103 25.66 -61.16 82.21
CA LEU A 1103 24.71 -60.97 83.31
C LEU A 1103 24.97 -61.97 84.43
N GLY A 1104 25.59 -61.52 85.53
CA GLY A 1104 25.82 -62.33 86.73
C GLY A 1104 26.93 -63.39 86.63
N LEU A 1105 27.82 -63.29 85.62
CA LEU A 1105 28.93 -64.22 85.41
C LEU A 1105 30.24 -63.65 85.99
N PRO A 1106 30.75 -64.15 87.14
CA PRO A 1106 31.94 -63.61 87.77
C PRO A 1106 33.21 -63.87 86.93
N GLY A 1107 33.93 -62.80 86.59
CA GLY A 1107 35.20 -62.87 85.84
C GLY A 1107 35.08 -62.87 84.31
N ALA A 1108 33.89 -62.57 83.77
CA ALA A 1108 33.71 -62.27 82.34
C ALA A 1108 33.61 -60.74 82.13
N ASP A 1109 34.33 -60.23 81.14
CA ASP A 1109 34.29 -58.81 80.73
C ASP A 1109 33.25 -58.59 79.62
N MET A 1110 32.82 -57.34 79.42
CA MET A 1110 32.05 -56.93 78.24
C MET A 1110 32.87 -57.16 76.95
N LEU A 1111 32.24 -57.71 75.91
CA LEU A 1111 32.83 -57.81 74.58
C LEU A 1111 32.17 -56.82 73.62
N GLU A 1112 32.98 -55.98 72.96
CA GLU A 1112 32.52 -55.03 71.95
C GLU A 1112 33.01 -55.41 70.55
N ARG A 1113 32.18 -55.15 69.53
CA ARG A 1113 32.53 -55.28 68.11
C ARG A 1113 31.90 -54.16 67.28
N ARG A 1114 32.73 -53.46 66.51
CA ARG A 1114 32.29 -52.52 65.46
C ARG A 1114 31.60 -53.25 64.32
N VAL A 1115 30.55 -52.63 63.79
CA VAL A 1115 29.76 -53.10 62.66
C VAL A 1115 29.89 -52.06 61.53
N PRO A 1116 30.33 -52.45 60.32
CA PRO A 1116 30.37 -51.52 59.18
C PRO A 1116 28.98 -50.99 58.81
N ASP A 1117 28.93 -49.78 58.27
CA ASP A 1117 27.70 -49.15 57.81
C ASP A 1117 27.01 -49.99 56.71
N GLY A 1118 25.68 -50.06 56.74
CA GLY A 1118 24.89 -50.89 55.82
C GLY A 1118 24.98 -52.41 56.03
N VAL A 1119 25.77 -52.90 57.00
CA VAL A 1119 25.89 -54.34 57.31
C VAL A 1119 25.08 -54.67 58.56
N SER A 1120 24.00 -55.45 58.44
CA SER A 1120 23.16 -55.88 59.58
C SER A 1120 23.51 -57.29 60.07
N ARG A 1121 24.82 -57.58 60.16
CA ARG A 1121 25.39 -58.87 60.58
C ARG A 1121 26.76 -58.69 61.23
N VAL A 1122 26.99 -59.38 62.35
CA VAL A 1122 28.33 -59.47 62.98
C VAL A 1122 28.63 -60.91 63.43
N GLU A 1123 29.90 -61.33 63.31
CA GLU A 1123 30.37 -62.64 63.78
C GLU A 1123 31.45 -62.45 64.85
N ILE A 1124 31.12 -62.85 66.08
CA ILE A 1124 31.98 -62.75 67.26
C ILE A 1124 32.65 -64.10 67.48
N ARG A 1125 33.97 -64.15 67.32
CA ARG A 1125 34.79 -65.35 67.57
C ARG A 1125 35.70 -65.09 68.77
N GLU A 1126 35.45 -65.76 69.88
CA GLU A 1126 36.20 -65.58 71.13
C GLU A 1126 36.50 -66.91 71.83
N HIS A 1127 37.52 -66.93 72.69
CA HIS A 1127 37.85 -68.11 73.47
C HIS A 1127 36.73 -68.40 74.49
N TYR A 1128 36.34 -69.67 74.72
CA TYR A 1128 35.20 -70.02 75.59
C TYR A 1128 35.32 -69.52 77.04
N ARG A 1129 36.54 -69.16 77.49
CA ARG A 1129 36.78 -68.53 78.80
C ARG A 1129 36.54 -67.02 78.83
N ARG A 1130 36.60 -66.31 77.69
CA ARG A 1130 36.23 -64.89 77.58
C ARG A 1130 34.75 -64.70 77.19
N LEU A 1131 34.16 -65.72 76.55
CA LEU A 1131 32.72 -65.80 76.28
C LEU A 1131 32.12 -67.11 76.85
N PRO A 1132 32.04 -67.25 78.19
CA PRO A 1132 31.48 -68.43 78.87
C PRO A 1132 29.99 -68.65 78.61
N ALA A 1133 29.45 -69.82 79.01
CA ALA A 1133 28.02 -70.08 78.95
C ALA A 1133 27.25 -69.27 80.01
N GLY A 1134 26.10 -68.71 79.64
CA GLY A 1134 25.22 -67.98 80.55
C GLY A 1134 24.37 -66.91 79.86
N SER A 1135 23.72 -66.09 80.68
CA SER A 1135 22.91 -64.94 80.26
C SER A 1135 23.79 -63.75 79.85
N TYR A 1136 23.46 -63.12 78.73
CA TYR A 1136 24.09 -61.90 78.24
C TYR A 1136 23.05 -60.86 77.86
N ARG A 1137 23.33 -59.58 78.10
CA ARG A 1137 22.60 -58.47 77.46
C ARG A 1137 23.33 -58.05 76.21
N LEU A 1138 22.69 -58.25 75.07
CA LEU A 1138 23.13 -57.75 73.77
C LEU A 1138 22.64 -56.31 73.64
N GLN A 1139 23.55 -55.36 73.40
CA GLN A 1139 23.26 -53.95 73.17
C GLN A 1139 23.79 -53.55 71.80
N PHE A 1140 22.94 -52.94 70.97
CA PHE A 1140 23.35 -52.21 69.77
C PHE A 1140 23.38 -50.72 70.10
N THR A 1141 24.51 -50.06 69.85
CA THR A 1141 24.70 -48.63 70.15
C THR A 1141 25.66 -48.01 69.13
N ILE A 1142 25.85 -46.69 69.19
CA ILE A 1142 26.82 -45.96 68.38
C ILE A 1142 28.11 -45.77 69.21
N ASP A 1143 29.25 -45.78 68.53
CA ASP A 1143 30.57 -45.44 69.08
C ASP A 1143 30.76 -43.92 68.93
N ASP A 1144 30.33 -43.14 69.93
CA ASP A 1144 30.49 -41.68 69.95
C ASP A 1144 31.88 -41.31 70.48
N PRO A 1145 32.77 -40.71 69.65
CA PRO A 1145 34.11 -40.31 70.09
C PRO A 1145 34.13 -39.06 70.98
N TRP A 1146 32.97 -38.48 71.33
CA TRP A 1146 32.84 -37.28 72.16
C TRP A 1146 32.20 -37.53 73.54
N GLU A 1147 31.68 -38.73 73.82
CA GLU A 1147 31.27 -39.12 75.18
C GLU A 1147 32.51 -39.57 75.99
N GLU A 1148 32.83 -38.86 77.09
CA GLU A 1148 33.89 -39.23 78.05
C GLU A 1148 33.37 -40.09 79.23
N ASP A 1149 32.11 -40.53 79.19
CA ASP A 1149 31.46 -41.25 80.30
C ASP A 1149 31.92 -42.72 80.45
N GLU A 1150 31.88 -43.25 81.68
CA GLU A 1150 32.15 -44.66 81.93
C GLU A 1150 31.07 -45.54 81.28
N VAL A 1151 31.50 -46.55 80.50
CA VAL A 1151 30.58 -47.45 79.81
C VAL A 1151 29.86 -48.35 80.82
N LEU A 1152 28.58 -48.07 81.10
CA LEU A 1152 27.74 -48.82 82.03
C LEU A 1152 26.85 -49.87 81.35
N LEU A 1153 26.48 -50.91 82.10
CA LEU A 1153 25.50 -51.92 81.71
C LEU A 1153 24.10 -51.27 81.57
N PRO A 1154 23.45 -51.29 80.39
CA PRO A 1154 22.09 -50.76 80.22
C PRO A 1154 21.05 -51.56 81.02
N GLU A 1155 19.93 -50.93 81.36
CA GLU A 1155 18.83 -51.54 82.11
C GLU A 1155 18.10 -52.66 81.33
N PRO A 1156 17.37 -53.57 82.00
CA PRO A 1156 16.58 -54.59 81.32
C PRO A 1156 15.47 -53.95 80.47
N GLY A 1157 15.47 -54.20 79.17
CA GLY A 1157 14.49 -53.65 78.24
C GLY A 1157 14.76 -52.23 77.76
N SER A 1158 15.97 -51.69 77.96
CA SER A 1158 16.42 -50.47 77.26
C SER A 1158 16.33 -50.61 75.74
N GLU A 1159 16.17 -49.50 75.03
CA GLU A 1159 16.12 -49.49 73.57
C GLU A 1159 17.38 -50.13 72.96
N ASN A 1160 17.20 -50.87 71.86
CA ASN A 1160 18.25 -51.63 71.18
C ASN A 1160 19.01 -52.64 72.06
N CYS A 1161 18.42 -53.06 73.19
CA CYS A 1161 18.95 -54.09 74.08
C CYS A 1161 18.05 -55.32 74.13
N ILE A 1162 18.64 -56.52 74.14
CA ILE A 1162 17.93 -57.79 74.30
C ILE A 1162 18.74 -58.77 75.16
N ASP A 1163 18.06 -59.46 76.08
CA ASP A 1163 18.68 -60.51 76.91
C ASP A 1163 18.67 -61.85 76.19
N VAL A 1164 19.83 -62.50 76.11
CA VAL A 1164 20.08 -63.68 75.27
C VAL A 1164 20.86 -64.74 76.05
N MET A 1165 20.54 -66.02 75.82
CA MET A 1165 21.25 -67.15 76.44
C MET A 1165 22.32 -67.70 75.49
N LEU A 1166 23.58 -67.60 75.89
CA LEU A 1166 24.70 -68.13 75.13
C LEU A 1166 25.20 -69.44 75.75
N GLY A 1167 25.20 -70.52 74.98
CA GLY A 1167 25.73 -71.83 75.38
C GLY A 1167 24.73 -72.92 75.81
N ASP A 1168 23.41 -72.71 75.66
CA ASP A 1168 22.38 -73.71 76.02
C ASP A 1168 22.11 -74.80 74.95
N LYS A 1169 22.93 -74.86 73.89
CA LYS A 1169 23.02 -75.98 72.92
C LYS A 1169 24.45 -76.13 72.41
#